data_AF-A0A2A5Y1M1-F1
#
_entry.id   AF-A0A2A5Y1M1-F1
#
_cell.length_a   1.000
_cell.length_b   1.000
_cell.length_c   1.000
_cell.angle_alpha   90.00
_cell.angle_beta   90.00
_cell.angle_gamma   90.00
#
_symmetry.space_group_name_H-M   'P 1'
#
loop_
_entity.id
_entity.type
_entity.pdbx_description
1 polymer ?
#
loop_
_entity_poly.entity_id
_entity_poly.type
_entity_poly.pdbx_seq_one_letter_code
_entity_poly.pdbx_strand_id
1 'polypeptide(L)'
;MQLATMPLDRVPVVSLDLETTGLRARSDRIIQIGAISGGDELARFDVLVNPGVAIPAASTRIHGIDDAMVAEADALPLVLPRLRDHVAGNLILGFNIGFDLAVLEAEAERHGLDWGWSAALCLRQLATRLLGPEAMMILGDLEPLAAHFDVPVAARHTALGDAAITLSIFHRMLPSLAAQGIVTLGDAWREVAKLDDLRRANVTAGWIDVAAAHAAAQDHAPLARIDPYPYSHRIADLMLERPVILPPEATLASAAAAMNDSATDCVFVGADASRIAGLVSERDIVRQVCQPVSDATRVRQLPLGSIMSSPVITVGADDFMHVALGRMSRHDIRHLGVVDHGGTLVGWVSSRELVRQRVTSALVIGDRIASAGSAEELAAGLRMLPTLAASLRREAVAGHDIAAVISSQYRAALREAARLAEGRMQEDGAGQPPAEYALLMLGSAARGESLLAADQDHAILFADGATPQEDAANRQWFLALGGHISDILDAAGIPYCKGGVMSGRETWCRSLSGWRQAISGWVRRASPEDLLNVDIFFDFRLVHGSTVLAAQLQAAMSGRATRRGGFLKLLAHNVGGHGGGRTFLGGLRTENGRFNMKANLTLPLVETLRVLAISRGIAERGSAARAAALAIRDDIPPEVGRLGEDVAMVTRLVLRQQIADIAAGRPPSNLVELRTLSSAETGILKAISGRVTRLDTLLTDTLFG
;
A
#
# COMPACT_ATOMS: atom_id res chain seq x y z
N MET A 1 5.31 -4.85 -13.35
CA MET A 1 4.68 -3.52 -13.26
C MET A 1 3.22 -3.68 -13.69
N GLN A 2 2.23 -3.38 -12.85
CA GLN A 2 0.84 -3.73 -13.14
C GLN A 2 0.22 -2.66 -14.05
N LEU A 3 0.13 -2.95 -15.36
CA LEU A 3 -0.42 -2.05 -16.39
C LEU A 3 -1.81 -1.49 -16.02
N ALA A 4 -2.60 -2.23 -15.23
CA ALA A 4 -3.97 -1.86 -14.83
C ALA A 4 -4.08 -0.50 -14.12
N THR A 5 -3.11 -0.11 -13.30
CA THR A 5 -3.16 1.16 -12.54
C THR A 5 -2.53 2.33 -13.29
N MET A 6 -2.00 2.09 -14.50
CA MET A 6 -1.40 3.15 -15.30
C MET A 6 -2.49 4.03 -15.93
N PRO A 7 -2.32 5.36 -15.90
CA PRO A 7 -3.12 6.27 -16.70
C PRO A 7 -3.08 5.89 -18.19
N LEU A 8 -4.21 5.94 -18.89
CA LEU A 8 -4.30 5.53 -20.30
C LEU A 8 -3.37 6.34 -21.22
N ASP A 9 -3.05 7.58 -20.86
CA ASP A 9 -2.10 8.45 -21.57
C ASP A 9 -0.62 8.12 -21.27
N ARG A 10 -0.36 7.24 -20.29
CA ARG A 10 0.99 6.82 -19.85
C ARG A 10 1.25 5.33 -20.00
N VAL A 11 0.25 4.53 -20.38
CA VAL A 11 0.43 3.12 -20.69
C VAL A 11 1.31 2.99 -21.93
N PRO A 12 2.37 2.16 -21.92
CA PRO A 12 3.10 1.85 -23.13
C PRO A 12 2.23 0.97 -24.02
N VAL A 13 1.92 1.43 -25.23
CA VAL A 13 0.98 0.79 -26.17
C VAL A 13 1.71 0.39 -27.45
N VAL A 14 1.45 -0.85 -27.89
CA VAL A 14 1.72 -1.31 -29.25
C VAL A 14 0.36 -1.55 -29.91
N SER A 15 0.04 -0.81 -30.96
CA SER A 15 -1.12 -1.14 -31.77
C SER A 15 -0.76 -2.26 -32.73
N LEU A 16 -1.61 -3.26 -32.88
CA LEU A 16 -1.41 -4.48 -33.66
C LEU A 16 -2.64 -4.73 -34.54
N ASP A 17 -2.39 -5.19 -35.76
CA ASP A 17 -3.39 -5.62 -36.73
C ASP A 17 -2.81 -6.75 -37.62
N LEU A 18 -3.68 -7.61 -38.18
CA LEU A 18 -3.30 -8.72 -39.05
C LEU A 18 -4.09 -8.72 -40.36
N GLU A 19 -3.38 -8.99 -41.46
CA GLU A 19 -4.02 -9.48 -42.68
C GLU A 19 -3.99 -11.00 -42.72
N THR A 20 -5.10 -11.61 -43.13
CA THR A 20 -5.33 -13.05 -43.01
C THR A 20 -5.95 -13.65 -44.28
N THR A 21 -5.86 -14.96 -44.45
CA THR A 21 -6.47 -15.66 -45.59
C THR A 21 -8.00 -15.62 -45.56
N GLY A 22 -8.62 -15.21 -44.45
CA GLY A 22 -10.07 -15.11 -44.29
C GLY A 22 -10.48 -14.74 -42.86
N LEU A 23 -11.78 -14.75 -42.57
CA LEU A 23 -12.34 -14.24 -41.31
C LEU A 23 -12.56 -15.31 -40.21
N ARG A 24 -12.04 -16.52 -40.38
CA ARG A 24 -12.21 -17.63 -39.42
C ARG A 24 -10.98 -17.78 -38.54
N ALA A 25 -11.07 -17.24 -37.32
CA ALA A 25 -9.97 -17.17 -36.35
C ALA A 25 -9.20 -18.49 -36.13
N ARG A 26 -9.88 -19.65 -36.16
CA ARG A 26 -9.24 -20.96 -35.95
C ARG A 26 -8.62 -21.58 -37.19
N SER A 27 -9.13 -21.28 -38.38
CA SER A 27 -8.78 -22.00 -39.61
C SER A 27 -7.88 -21.21 -40.56
N ASP A 28 -8.07 -19.90 -40.64
CA ASP A 28 -7.38 -19.01 -41.57
C ASP A 28 -5.97 -18.66 -41.07
N ARG A 29 -5.07 -18.34 -42.01
CA ARG A 29 -3.63 -18.13 -41.78
C ARG A 29 -3.28 -16.65 -41.81
N ILE A 30 -2.20 -16.28 -41.12
CA ILE A 30 -1.63 -14.93 -41.12
C ILE A 30 -0.85 -14.70 -42.43
N ILE A 31 -1.05 -13.54 -43.05
CA ILE A 31 -0.37 -13.11 -44.29
C ILE A 31 0.48 -11.87 -44.05
N GLN A 32 0.05 -10.96 -43.16
CA GLN A 32 0.82 -9.79 -42.75
C GLN A 32 0.60 -9.52 -41.27
N ILE A 33 1.64 -9.05 -40.60
CA ILE A 33 1.57 -8.54 -39.22
C ILE A 33 2.04 -7.09 -39.23
N GLY A 34 1.18 -6.21 -38.76
CA GLY A 34 1.47 -4.80 -38.55
C GLY A 34 1.42 -4.46 -37.08
N ALA A 35 2.49 -3.89 -36.53
CA ALA A 35 2.53 -3.35 -35.19
C ALA A 35 3.30 -2.03 -35.12
N ILE A 36 2.82 -1.10 -34.29
CA ILE A 36 3.44 0.22 -34.13
C ILE A 36 3.30 0.74 -32.71
N SER A 37 4.38 1.29 -32.17
CA SER A 37 4.40 2.08 -30.94
C SER A 37 4.56 3.57 -31.27
N GLY A 38 4.10 4.48 -30.41
CA GLY A 38 3.94 5.90 -30.75
C GLY A 38 5.17 6.62 -31.35
N GLY A 39 4.93 7.49 -32.34
CA GLY A 39 5.78 8.60 -32.79
C GLY A 39 7.12 8.32 -33.48
N ASP A 40 7.74 7.15 -33.29
CA ASP A 40 9.08 6.82 -33.82
C ASP A 40 8.99 5.81 -34.98
N GLU A 41 9.60 6.14 -36.13
CA GLU A 41 9.64 5.24 -37.29
C GLU A 41 10.44 3.96 -37.01
N LEU A 42 11.34 3.97 -36.03
CA LEU A 42 12.14 2.82 -35.61
C LEU A 42 11.35 1.81 -34.75
N ALA A 43 10.12 2.14 -34.35
CA ALA A 43 9.25 1.30 -33.52
C ALA A 43 8.13 0.60 -34.32
N ARG A 44 8.38 0.31 -35.60
CA ARG A 44 7.45 -0.38 -36.51
C ARG A 44 7.80 -1.86 -36.68
N PHE A 45 6.80 -2.71 -36.68
CA PHE A 45 6.85 -4.11 -37.06
C PHE A 45 5.93 -4.32 -38.26
N ASP A 46 6.48 -4.52 -39.45
CA ASP A 46 5.70 -4.72 -40.67
C ASP A 46 6.31 -5.87 -41.46
N VAL A 47 5.66 -7.02 -41.39
CA VAL A 47 6.22 -8.29 -41.87
C VAL A 47 5.16 -9.07 -42.63
N LEU A 48 5.46 -9.40 -43.88
CA LEU A 48 4.74 -10.43 -44.63
C LEU A 48 5.09 -11.81 -44.06
N VAL A 49 4.10 -12.69 -44.01
CA VAL A 49 4.21 -14.05 -43.49
C VAL A 49 3.78 -15.01 -44.57
N ASN A 50 4.59 -16.04 -44.83
CA ASN A 50 4.18 -17.12 -45.73
C ASN A 50 3.14 -18.01 -45.01
N PRO A 51 1.87 -18.07 -45.47
CA PRO A 51 0.81 -18.81 -44.79
C PRO A 51 0.88 -20.32 -45.06
N GLY A 52 1.74 -20.78 -45.97
CA GLY A 52 1.86 -22.19 -46.36
C GLY A 52 0.61 -22.79 -47.02
N VAL A 53 -0.34 -21.95 -47.42
CA VAL A 53 -1.59 -22.31 -48.13
C VAL A 53 -1.88 -21.22 -49.17
N ALA A 54 -2.69 -21.56 -50.19
CA ALA A 54 -3.10 -20.58 -51.19
C ALA A 54 -3.98 -19.48 -50.57
N ILE A 55 -3.68 -18.22 -50.90
CA ILE A 55 -4.46 -17.06 -50.46
C ILE A 55 -5.72 -16.96 -51.33
N PRO A 56 -6.93 -16.97 -50.74
CA PRO A 56 -8.16 -16.83 -51.51
C PRO A 56 -8.23 -15.48 -52.23
N ALA A 57 -8.58 -15.49 -53.52
CA ALA A 57 -8.74 -14.27 -54.32
C ALA A 57 -9.75 -13.26 -53.74
N ALA A 58 -10.66 -13.70 -52.88
CA ALA A 58 -11.57 -12.80 -52.16
C ALA A 58 -10.85 -11.95 -51.10
N SER A 59 -9.87 -12.52 -50.40
CA SER A 59 -9.06 -11.84 -49.38
C SER A 59 -8.04 -10.92 -50.06
N THR A 60 -7.38 -11.39 -51.12
CA THR A 60 -6.47 -10.56 -51.94
C THR A 60 -7.14 -9.30 -52.49
N ARG A 61 -8.44 -9.34 -52.82
CA ARG A 61 -9.16 -8.12 -53.26
C ARG A 61 -9.30 -7.04 -52.18
N ILE A 62 -9.16 -7.40 -50.90
CA ILE A 62 -9.28 -6.50 -49.76
C ILE A 62 -7.90 -5.90 -49.46
N HIS A 63 -6.93 -6.76 -49.12
CA HIS A 63 -5.62 -6.33 -48.63
C HIS A 63 -4.53 -6.25 -49.71
N GLY A 64 -4.81 -6.71 -50.93
CA GLY A 64 -3.88 -6.61 -52.07
C GLY A 64 -2.69 -7.57 -52.06
N ILE A 65 -2.63 -8.51 -51.11
CA ILE A 65 -1.51 -9.48 -50.97
C ILE A 65 -1.88 -10.79 -51.68
N ASP A 66 -1.01 -11.23 -52.58
CA ASP A 66 -1.16 -12.49 -53.32
C ASP A 66 -0.08 -13.51 -52.95
N ASP A 67 -0.22 -14.74 -53.48
CA ASP A 67 0.70 -15.84 -53.21
C ASP A 67 2.14 -15.53 -53.64
N ALA A 68 2.33 -14.68 -54.67
CA ALA A 68 3.66 -14.33 -55.16
C ALA A 68 4.40 -13.41 -54.20
N MET A 69 3.69 -12.48 -53.54
CA MET A 69 4.26 -11.55 -52.57
C MET A 69 4.78 -12.24 -51.30
N VAL A 70 4.16 -13.35 -50.89
CA VAL A 70 4.53 -14.08 -49.66
C VAL A 70 5.36 -15.34 -49.90
N ALA A 71 5.64 -15.70 -51.17
CA ALA A 71 6.34 -16.93 -51.52
C ALA A 71 7.69 -17.07 -50.81
N GLU A 72 8.47 -15.98 -50.76
CA GLU A 72 9.80 -15.92 -50.14
C GLU A 72 9.77 -15.32 -48.72
N ALA A 73 8.59 -15.05 -48.16
CA ALA A 73 8.45 -14.51 -46.82
C ALA A 73 8.72 -15.57 -45.74
N ASP A 74 9.14 -15.12 -44.56
CA ASP A 74 9.33 -16.00 -43.41
C ASP A 74 7.99 -16.63 -42.98
N ALA A 75 8.03 -17.90 -42.57
CA ALA A 75 6.89 -18.54 -41.92
C ALA A 75 6.79 -18.08 -40.45
N LEU A 76 5.60 -18.21 -39.86
CA LEU A 76 5.33 -17.74 -38.51
C LEU A 76 6.36 -18.17 -37.43
N PRO A 77 6.93 -19.40 -37.42
CA PRO A 77 7.93 -19.77 -36.42
C PRO A 77 9.18 -18.88 -36.35
N LEU A 78 9.52 -18.20 -37.44
CA LEU A 78 10.63 -17.24 -37.47
C LEU A 78 10.18 -15.82 -37.10
N VAL A 79 8.90 -15.49 -37.34
CA VAL A 79 8.33 -14.15 -37.14
C VAL A 79 7.81 -13.96 -35.71
N LEU A 80 7.13 -14.96 -35.15
CA LEU A 80 6.45 -14.88 -33.86
C LEU A 80 7.36 -14.52 -32.68
N PRO A 81 8.59 -15.07 -32.55
CA PRO A 81 9.50 -14.65 -31.48
C PRO A 81 9.84 -13.15 -31.54
N ARG A 82 10.08 -12.62 -32.75
CA ARG A 82 10.37 -11.20 -32.96
C ARG A 82 9.16 -10.33 -32.63
N LEU A 83 7.97 -10.77 -33.03
CA LEU A 83 6.73 -10.08 -32.69
C LEU A 83 6.53 -10.07 -31.16
N ARG A 84 6.73 -11.21 -30.50
CA ARG A 84 6.59 -11.35 -29.05
C ARG A 84 7.53 -10.40 -28.31
N ASP A 85 8.78 -10.32 -28.74
CA ASP A 85 9.76 -9.39 -28.17
C ASP A 85 9.34 -7.92 -28.41
N HIS A 86 8.73 -7.62 -29.56
CA HIS A 86 8.21 -6.29 -29.89
C HIS A 86 7.02 -5.88 -29.01
N VAL A 87 6.11 -6.80 -28.70
CA VAL A 87 4.92 -6.52 -27.86
C VAL A 87 5.15 -6.72 -26.37
N ALA A 88 6.27 -7.32 -25.97
CA ALA A 88 6.55 -7.68 -24.59
C ALA A 88 6.49 -6.47 -23.63
N GLY A 89 5.67 -6.59 -22.58
CA GLY A 89 5.52 -5.55 -21.56
C GLY A 89 4.65 -4.36 -21.97
N ASN A 90 4.12 -4.34 -23.19
CA ASN A 90 3.23 -3.31 -23.71
C ASN A 90 1.76 -3.74 -23.66
N LEU A 91 0.85 -2.77 -23.65
CA LEU A 91 -0.56 -3.01 -23.94
C LEU A 91 -0.72 -3.23 -25.45
N ILE A 92 -1.29 -4.36 -25.85
CA ILE A 92 -1.69 -4.60 -27.24
C ILE A 92 -3.02 -3.90 -27.50
N LEU A 93 -3.03 -2.93 -28.40
CA LEU A 93 -4.22 -2.23 -28.84
C LEU A 93 -4.57 -2.71 -30.25
N GLY A 94 -5.86 -2.86 -30.57
CA GLY A 94 -6.28 -3.15 -31.94
C GLY A 94 -7.76 -2.85 -32.17
N PHE A 95 -8.15 -2.65 -33.42
CA PHE A 95 -9.55 -2.57 -33.79
C PHE A 95 -10.10 -3.98 -33.97
N ASN A 96 -11.02 -4.42 -33.10
CA ASN A 96 -11.45 -5.82 -33.04
C ASN A 96 -10.37 -6.85 -32.65
N ILE A 97 -9.35 -6.41 -31.92
CA ILE A 97 -8.14 -7.18 -31.51
C ILE A 97 -8.37 -8.62 -30.98
N GLY A 98 -9.57 -8.94 -30.50
CA GLY A 98 -9.91 -10.31 -30.12
C GLY A 98 -9.86 -11.31 -31.29
N PHE A 99 -10.07 -10.85 -32.53
CA PHE A 99 -9.90 -11.66 -33.74
C PHE A 99 -8.42 -11.95 -33.98
N ASP A 100 -7.59 -10.91 -34.01
CA ASP A 100 -6.16 -10.98 -34.29
C ASP A 100 -5.44 -11.89 -33.30
N LEU A 101 -5.72 -11.71 -32.01
CA LEU A 101 -5.17 -12.54 -30.96
C LEU A 101 -5.62 -14.00 -31.09
N ALA A 102 -6.86 -14.26 -31.52
CA ALA A 102 -7.37 -15.62 -31.73
C ALA A 102 -6.69 -16.31 -32.92
N VAL A 103 -6.41 -15.58 -34.00
CA VAL A 103 -5.65 -16.08 -35.15
C VAL A 103 -4.20 -16.37 -34.74
N LEU A 104 -3.56 -15.47 -33.99
CA LEU A 104 -2.20 -15.67 -33.46
C LEU A 104 -2.11 -16.88 -32.53
N GLU A 105 -3.07 -17.07 -31.63
CA GLU A 105 -3.11 -18.26 -30.76
C GLU A 105 -3.30 -19.54 -31.56
N ALA A 106 -4.23 -19.56 -32.52
CA ALA A 106 -4.47 -20.74 -33.36
C ALA A 106 -3.26 -21.08 -34.23
N GLU A 107 -2.55 -20.09 -34.77
CA GLU A 107 -1.34 -20.32 -35.54
C GLU A 107 -0.14 -20.71 -34.68
N ALA A 108 0.04 -20.09 -33.51
CA ALA A 108 1.07 -20.50 -32.58
C ALA A 108 0.87 -21.97 -32.14
N GLU A 109 -0.37 -22.38 -31.85
CA GLU A 109 -0.74 -23.75 -31.49
C GLU A 109 -0.38 -24.74 -32.60
N ARG A 110 -0.66 -24.43 -33.87
CA ARG A 110 -0.30 -25.27 -35.03
C ARG A 110 1.20 -25.54 -35.15
N HIS A 111 2.01 -24.60 -34.68
CA HIS A 111 3.46 -24.67 -34.73
C HIS A 111 4.10 -25.07 -33.39
N GLY A 112 3.30 -25.35 -32.35
CA GLY A 112 3.79 -25.69 -31.01
C GLY A 112 4.56 -24.54 -30.35
N LEU A 113 4.22 -23.29 -30.68
CA LEU A 113 4.86 -22.08 -30.18
C LEU A 113 4.01 -21.45 -29.07
N ASP A 114 4.67 -20.71 -28.19
CA ASP A 114 4.00 -19.90 -27.17
C ASP A 114 3.96 -18.44 -27.60
N TRP A 115 2.74 -17.94 -27.86
CA TRP A 115 2.49 -16.54 -28.19
C TRP A 115 2.59 -15.64 -26.94
N GLY A 116 2.00 -16.06 -25.81
CA GLY A 116 2.25 -15.47 -24.49
C GLY A 116 2.02 -13.96 -24.34
N TRP A 117 0.90 -13.42 -24.85
CA TRP A 117 0.55 -12.00 -24.65
C TRP A 117 -0.02 -11.74 -23.25
N SER A 118 0.21 -10.54 -22.70
CA SER A 118 -0.11 -10.22 -21.29
C SER A 118 -1.25 -9.22 -21.08
N ALA A 119 -1.45 -8.28 -22.01
CA ALA A 119 -2.42 -7.20 -21.87
C ALA A 119 -2.95 -6.79 -23.25
N ALA A 120 -4.26 -6.62 -23.38
CA ALA A 120 -4.89 -6.19 -24.62
C ALA A 120 -6.11 -5.29 -24.36
N LEU A 121 -6.39 -4.37 -25.28
CA LEU A 121 -7.56 -3.49 -25.25
C LEU A 121 -8.15 -3.36 -26.66
N CYS A 122 -9.45 -3.59 -26.79
CA CYS A 122 -10.15 -3.45 -28.07
C CYS A 122 -10.64 -2.01 -28.27
N LEU A 123 -10.13 -1.34 -29.30
CA LEU A 123 -10.52 0.04 -29.61
C LEU A 123 -12.01 0.16 -29.93
N ARG A 124 -12.58 -0.79 -30.69
CA ARG A 124 -14.00 -0.76 -31.04
C ARG A 124 -14.90 -0.86 -29.81
N GLN A 125 -14.52 -1.70 -28.83
CA GLN A 125 -15.25 -1.81 -27.57
C GLN A 125 -15.13 -0.54 -26.73
N LEU A 126 -13.94 0.06 -26.68
CA LEU A 126 -13.70 1.32 -25.99
C LEU A 126 -14.50 2.47 -26.64
N ALA A 127 -14.55 2.53 -27.97
CA ALA A 127 -15.35 3.51 -28.72
C ALA A 127 -16.85 3.29 -28.50
N THR A 128 -17.30 2.03 -28.46
CA THR A 128 -18.69 1.67 -28.10
C THR A 128 -19.05 2.18 -26.71
N ARG A 129 -18.12 2.09 -25.77
CA ARG A 129 -18.34 2.61 -24.43
C ARG A 129 -18.37 4.14 -24.38
N LEU A 130 -17.51 4.80 -25.15
CA LEU A 130 -17.36 6.26 -25.16
C LEU A 130 -18.53 6.96 -25.88
N LEU A 131 -18.87 6.48 -27.08
CA LEU A 131 -19.84 7.10 -27.98
C LEU A 131 -21.26 6.51 -27.85
N GLY A 132 -21.37 5.30 -27.31
CA GLY A 132 -22.61 4.56 -27.19
C GLY A 132 -22.87 3.57 -28.35
N PRO A 133 -23.71 2.54 -28.13
CA PRO A 133 -23.97 1.49 -29.11
C PRO A 133 -24.61 1.99 -30.42
N GLU A 134 -25.50 2.98 -30.34
CA GLU A 134 -26.19 3.55 -31.51
C GLU A 134 -25.21 4.29 -32.43
N ALA A 135 -24.34 5.13 -31.86
CA ALA A 135 -23.30 5.82 -32.62
C ALA A 135 -22.32 4.82 -33.27
N MET A 136 -21.92 3.77 -32.55
CA MET A 136 -21.04 2.74 -33.11
C MET A 136 -21.71 1.84 -34.14
N MET A 137 -23.04 1.73 -34.14
CA MET A 137 -23.77 1.04 -35.21
C MET A 137 -23.71 1.84 -36.52
N ILE A 138 -23.72 3.17 -36.42
CA ILE A 138 -23.61 4.07 -37.58
C ILE A 138 -22.17 4.14 -38.08
N LEU A 139 -21.20 4.30 -37.17
CA LEU A 139 -19.79 4.40 -37.52
C LEU A 139 -19.24 3.06 -38.02
N GLY A 140 -19.61 1.94 -37.37
CA GLY A 140 -19.46 0.57 -37.87
C GLY A 140 -18.03 0.01 -37.96
N ASP A 141 -17.09 0.79 -38.49
CA ASP A 141 -15.76 0.40 -38.94
C ASP A 141 -14.70 1.47 -38.61
N LEU A 142 -13.44 1.17 -38.92
CA LEU A 142 -12.27 1.99 -38.60
C LEU A 142 -12.26 3.33 -39.35
N GLU A 143 -12.65 3.36 -40.64
CA GLU A 143 -12.64 4.59 -41.45
C GLU A 143 -13.62 5.66 -40.95
N PRO A 144 -14.92 5.35 -40.73
CA PRO A 144 -15.83 6.36 -40.19
C PRO A 144 -15.45 6.79 -38.77
N LEU A 145 -14.88 5.90 -37.97
CA LEU A 145 -14.38 6.23 -36.64
C LEU A 145 -13.15 7.15 -36.71
N ALA A 146 -12.25 6.96 -37.68
CA ALA A 146 -11.12 7.84 -37.92
C ALA A 146 -11.60 9.25 -38.31
N ALA A 147 -12.58 9.33 -39.22
CA ALA A 147 -13.20 10.60 -39.61
C ALA A 147 -13.88 11.31 -38.43
N HIS A 148 -14.55 10.57 -37.54
CA HIS A 148 -15.18 11.12 -36.33
C HIS A 148 -14.17 11.77 -35.37
N PHE A 149 -12.93 11.27 -35.32
CA PHE A 149 -11.87 11.76 -34.43
C PHE A 149 -10.81 12.62 -35.14
N ASP A 150 -11.09 13.10 -36.36
CA ASP A 150 -10.18 13.89 -37.18
C ASP A 150 -8.79 13.22 -37.36
N VAL A 151 -8.79 11.91 -37.59
CA VAL A 151 -7.59 11.10 -37.86
C VAL A 151 -7.47 10.88 -39.37
N PRO A 152 -6.37 11.30 -40.02
CA PRO A 152 -6.12 10.99 -41.41
C PRO A 152 -6.02 9.49 -41.66
N VAL A 153 -6.73 9.00 -42.68
CA VAL A 153 -6.63 7.61 -43.13
C VAL A 153 -5.53 7.52 -44.17
N ALA A 154 -4.51 6.70 -43.91
CA ALA A 154 -3.42 6.41 -44.84
C ALA A 154 -3.13 4.91 -44.83
N ALA A 155 -2.84 4.34 -46.01
CA ALA A 155 -2.52 2.92 -46.19
C ALA A 155 -3.55 1.94 -45.57
N ARG A 156 -4.86 2.25 -45.65
CA ARG A 156 -5.95 1.35 -45.25
C ARG A 156 -5.84 0.00 -45.97
N HIS A 157 -6.21 -1.08 -45.28
CA HIS A 157 -6.11 -2.46 -45.77
C HIS A 157 -4.66 -2.93 -45.92
N THR A 158 -3.79 -2.35 -45.10
CA THR A 158 -2.50 -2.92 -44.76
C THR A 158 -2.46 -3.03 -43.24
N ALA A 159 -1.86 -4.10 -42.73
CA ALA A 159 -1.83 -4.31 -41.28
C ALA A 159 -1.16 -3.14 -40.54
N LEU A 160 -0.05 -2.60 -41.05
CA LEU A 160 0.62 -1.46 -40.41
C LEU A 160 -0.22 -0.17 -40.48
N GLY A 161 -0.90 0.09 -41.61
CA GLY A 161 -1.75 1.26 -41.77
C GLY A 161 -2.93 1.25 -40.79
N ASP A 162 -3.59 0.11 -40.65
CA ASP A 162 -4.73 -0.07 -39.75
C ASP A 162 -4.31 0.03 -38.28
N ALA A 163 -3.16 -0.54 -37.91
CA ALA A 163 -2.57 -0.36 -36.59
C ALA A 163 -2.23 1.12 -36.30
N ALA A 164 -1.70 1.86 -37.27
CA ALA A 164 -1.38 3.28 -37.11
C ALA A 164 -2.64 4.16 -36.94
N ILE A 165 -3.69 3.89 -37.71
CA ILE A 165 -4.99 4.57 -37.58
C ILE A 165 -5.59 4.28 -36.19
N THR A 166 -5.57 3.01 -35.78
CA THR A 166 -6.07 2.56 -34.46
C THR A 166 -5.36 3.30 -33.32
N LEU A 167 -4.03 3.37 -33.34
CA LEU A 167 -3.26 4.07 -32.32
C LEU A 167 -3.60 5.58 -32.27
N SER A 168 -3.75 6.19 -33.44
CA SER A 168 -4.08 7.61 -33.57
C SER A 168 -5.48 7.92 -33.01
N ILE A 169 -6.47 7.08 -33.30
CA ILE A 169 -7.82 7.21 -32.75
C ILE A 169 -7.79 7.05 -31.22
N PHE A 170 -7.07 6.05 -30.70
CA PHE A 170 -6.94 5.85 -29.27
C PHE A 170 -6.42 7.09 -28.56
N HIS A 171 -5.37 7.72 -29.08
CA HIS A 171 -4.84 8.97 -28.53
C HIS A 171 -5.85 10.13 -28.60
N ARG A 172 -6.63 10.25 -29.68
CA ARG A 172 -7.71 11.25 -29.81
C ARG A 172 -8.87 11.01 -28.85
N MET A 173 -9.12 9.76 -28.45
CA MET A 173 -10.17 9.41 -27.50
C MET A 173 -9.81 9.74 -26.05
N LEU A 174 -8.53 9.82 -25.70
CA LEU A 174 -8.06 9.97 -24.31
C LEU A 174 -8.72 11.13 -23.54
N PRO A 175 -8.85 12.36 -24.09
CA PRO A 175 -9.49 13.46 -23.37
C PRO A 175 -10.97 13.19 -23.06
N SER A 176 -11.70 12.62 -24.03
CA SER A 176 -13.13 12.29 -23.90
C SER A 176 -13.36 11.12 -22.94
N LEU A 177 -12.45 10.14 -22.92
CA LEU A 177 -12.45 9.04 -21.94
C LEU A 177 -12.22 9.56 -20.52
N ALA A 178 -11.23 10.43 -20.33
CA ALA A 178 -10.95 11.06 -19.05
C ALA A 178 -12.13 11.90 -18.54
N ALA A 179 -12.82 12.63 -19.44
CA ALA A 179 -14.02 13.39 -19.11
C ALA A 179 -15.18 12.51 -18.62
N GLN A 180 -15.21 11.22 -18.99
CA GLN A 180 -16.18 10.23 -18.49
C GLN A 180 -15.65 9.41 -17.30
N GLY A 181 -14.51 9.79 -16.71
CA GLY A 181 -13.92 9.09 -15.56
C GLY A 181 -13.17 7.80 -15.93
N ILE A 182 -12.91 7.54 -17.21
CA ILE A 182 -12.12 6.40 -17.69
C ILE A 182 -10.66 6.87 -17.82
N VAL A 183 -9.92 6.85 -16.71
CA VAL A 183 -8.58 7.46 -16.62
C VAL A 183 -7.47 6.43 -16.65
N THR A 184 -7.69 5.24 -16.09
CA THR A 184 -6.69 4.16 -16.05
C THR A 184 -7.04 3.01 -16.99
N LEU A 185 -6.05 2.16 -17.30
CA LEU A 185 -6.29 0.93 -18.06
C LEU A 185 -7.30 0.00 -17.36
N GLY A 186 -7.24 -0.06 -16.03
CA GLY A 186 -8.21 -0.80 -15.23
C GLY A 186 -9.64 -0.26 -15.36
N ASP A 187 -9.82 1.06 -15.50
CA ASP A 187 -11.13 1.65 -15.76
C ASP A 187 -11.62 1.29 -17.17
N ALA A 188 -10.74 1.36 -18.17
CA ALA A 188 -11.07 0.96 -19.53
C ALA A 188 -11.53 -0.50 -19.60
N TRP A 189 -10.79 -1.43 -18.98
CA TRP A 189 -11.18 -2.84 -18.91
C TRP A 189 -12.51 -3.05 -18.19
N ARG A 190 -12.72 -2.36 -17.07
CA ARG A 190 -13.98 -2.45 -16.30
C ARG A 190 -15.17 -1.97 -17.11
N GLU A 191 -15.03 -0.86 -17.83
CA GLU A 191 -16.13 -0.30 -18.61
C GLU A 191 -16.42 -1.11 -19.87
N VAL A 192 -15.39 -1.59 -20.55
CA VAL A 192 -15.55 -2.51 -21.69
C VAL A 192 -16.14 -3.85 -21.25
N ALA A 193 -15.83 -4.32 -20.04
CA ALA A 193 -16.42 -5.54 -19.49
C ALA A 193 -17.94 -5.46 -19.32
N LYS A 194 -18.55 -4.26 -19.33
CA LYS A 194 -20.02 -4.12 -19.27
C LYS A 194 -20.72 -4.42 -20.60
N LEU A 195 -19.98 -4.57 -21.70
CA LEU A 195 -20.52 -4.77 -23.06
C LEU A 195 -20.85 -6.26 -23.33
N ASP A 196 -21.64 -6.89 -22.45
CA ASP A 196 -21.88 -8.34 -22.46
C ASP A 196 -22.38 -8.89 -23.80
N ASP A 197 -23.31 -8.21 -24.47
CA ASP A 197 -23.87 -8.69 -25.75
C ASP A 197 -22.83 -8.68 -26.87
N LEU A 198 -22.05 -7.60 -26.98
CA LEU A 198 -20.97 -7.49 -27.95
C LEU A 198 -19.86 -8.50 -27.67
N ARG A 199 -19.50 -8.71 -26.39
CA ARG A 199 -18.50 -9.69 -25.97
C ARG A 199 -18.95 -11.12 -26.29
N ARG A 200 -20.19 -11.47 -25.96
CA ARG A 200 -20.77 -12.79 -26.29
C ARG A 200 -20.83 -13.05 -27.79
N ALA A 201 -21.17 -12.04 -28.60
CA ALA A 201 -21.16 -12.15 -30.06
C ALA A 201 -19.75 -12.45 -30.59
N ASN A 202 -18.74 -11.74 -30.10
CA ASN A 202 -17.33 -11.96 -30.47
C ASN A 202 -16.85 -13.36 -30.09
N VAL A 203 -17.13 -13.83 -28.87
CA VAL A 203 -16.76 -15.19 -28.42
C VAL A 203 -17.45 -16.25 -29.26
N THR A 204 -18.73 -16.05 -29.60
CA THR A 204 -19.48 -16.97 -30.47
C THR A 204 -18.88 -17.04 -31.88
N ALA A 205 -18.29 -15.94 -32.36
CA ALA A 205 -17.54 -15.89 -33.61
C ALA A 205 -16.12 -16.48 -33.51
N GLY A 206 -15.72 -17.00 -32.34
CA GLY A 206 -14.42 -17.63 -32.11
C GLY A 206 -13.30 -16.63 -31.76
N TRP A 207 -13.64 -15.39 -31.40
CA TRP A 207 -12.67 -14.38 -31.00
C TRP A 207 -12.36 -14.47 -29.51
N ILE A 208 -11.18 -13.98 -29.11
CA ILE A 208 -10.82 -13.87 -27.71
C ILE A 208 -11.61 -12.73 -27.05
N ASP A 209 -12.24 -13.03 -25.93
CA ASP A 209 -12.81 -12.00 -25.06
C ASP A 209 -11.70 -11.33 -24.27
N VAL A 210 -11.08 -10.32 -24.87
CA VAL A 210 -9.97 -9.57 -24.25
C VAL A 210 -10.35 -8.93 -22.92
N ALA A 211 -11.62 -8.58 -22.70
CA ALA A 211 -12.07 -8.06 -21.41
C ALA A 211 -12.23 -9.16 -20.36
N ALA A 212 -12.72 -10.35 -20.76
CA ALA A 212 -12.74 -11.53 -19.87
C ALA A 212 -11.33 -12.05 -19.58
N ALA A 213 -10.42 -12.01 -20.53
CA ALA A 213 -9.04 -12.46 -20.34
C ALA A 213 -8.38 -11.71 -19.18
N HIS A 214 -8.66 -10.41 -19.04
CA HIS A 214 -8.18 -9.60 -17.90
C HIS A 214 -9.04 -9.74 -16.64
N ALA A 215 -10.30 -10.14 -16.75
CA ALA A 215 -11.15 -10.45 -15.59
C ALA A 215 -10.85 -11.83 -14.99
N ALA A 216 -10.46 -12.80 -15.82
CA ALA A 216 -10.07 -14.16 -15.43
C ALA A 216 -8.59 -14.26 -15.03
N ALA A 217 -7.70 -13.49 -15.67
CA ALA A 217 -6.28 -13.37 -15.26
C ALA A 217 -6.07 -12.62 -13.93
N GLN A 218 -7.14 -12.10 -13.32
CA GLN A 218 -7.12 -11.64 -11.92
C GLN A 218 -7.10 -12.80 -10.91
N ASP A 219 -7.46 -14.02 -11.34
CA ASP A 219 -7.26 -15.24 -10.57
C ASP A 219 -6.12 -16.08 -11.18
N HIS A 220 -4.95 -15.92 -10.56
CA HIS A 220 -3.77 -16.81 -10.61
C HIS A 220 -2.84 -16.80 -11.85
N ALA A 221 -1.76 -16.02 -11.76
CA ALA A 221 -0.41 -16.40 -12.22
C ALA A 221 0.64 -15.96 -11.17
N PRO A 222 1.77 -16.66 -11.02
CA PRO A 222 2.48 -16.77 -9.76
C PRO A 222 3.24 -15.49 -9.41
N LEU A 223 2.65 -14.69 -8.52
CA LEU A 223 3.45 -13.96 -7.55
C LEU A 223 4.38 -14.98 -6.89
N ALA A 224 5.69 -14.76 -7.02
CA ALA A 224 6.69 -15.41 -6.18
C ALA A 224 6.12 -15.45 -4.75
N ARG A 225 6.01 -16.66 -4.20
CA ARG A 225 5.46 -16.95 -2.87
C ARG A 225 5.88 -15.84 -1.93
N ILE A 226 4.93 -14.98 -1.57
CA ILE A 226 5.15 -13.98 -0.56
C ILE A 226 5.27 -14.79 0.72
N ASP A 227 6.48 -14.75 1.29
CA ASP A 227 6.73 -15.19 2.64
C ASP A 227 6.12 -14.14 3.60
N PRO A 228 5.11 -14.51 4.40
CA PRO A 228 4.50 -13.61 5.38
C PRO A 228 5.46 -13.29 6.55
N TYR A 229 6.54 -14.05 6.69
CA TYR A 229 7.48 -13.99 7.79
C TYR A 229 8.04 -12.58 8.09
N PRO A 230 8.45 -11.74 7.11
CA PRO A 230 9.03 -10.42 7.38
C PRO A 230 8.02 -9.36 7.91
N TYR A 231 6.72 -9.66 7.88
CA TYR A 231 5.66 -8.72 8.32
C TYR A 231 5.04 -9.10 9.67
N SER A 232 5.28 -10.32 10.15
CA SER A 232 4.77 -10.79 11.44
C SER A 232 5.83 -10.80 12.54
N HIS A 233 7.12 -10.68 12.22
CA HIS A 233 8.21 -10.74 13.20
C HIS A 233 8.83 -9.37 13.47
N ARG A 234 8.97 -9.03 14.76
CA ARG A 234 9.62 -7.80 15.20
C ARG A 234 11.13 -7.99 15.23
N ILE A 235 11.86 -6.89 15.13
CA ILE A 235 13.32 -6.89 15.25
C ILE A 235 13.75 -7.40 16.63
N ALA A 236 12.99 -7.11 17.70
CA ALA A 236 13.24 -7.64 19.03
C ALA A 236 13.29 -9.19 19.08
N ASP A 237 12.51 -9.86 18.22
CA ASP A 237 12.44 -11.33 18.17
C ASP A 237 13.54 -11.96 17.31
N LEU A 238 14.24 -11.14 16.51
CA LEU A 238 15.19 -11.58 15.47
C LEU A 238 16.60 -11.04 15.70
N MET A 239 16.76 -10.04 16.56
CA MET A 239 18.03 -9.37 16.77
C MET A 239 19.01 -10.29 17.48
N LEU A 240 20.29 -10.08 17.17
CA LEU A 240 21.38 -10.61 17.94
C LEU A 240 21.55 -9.73 19.17
N GLU A 241 21.38 -10.34 20.34
CA GLU A 241 21.59 -9.68 21.62
C GLU A 241 23.08 -9.48 21.92
N ARG A 242 23.38 -8.58 22.86
CA ARG A 242 24.73 -8.32 23.38
C ARG A 242 25.73 -7.87 22.29
N PRO A 243 25.53 -6.68 21.71
CA PRO A 243 26.47 -6.14 20.73
C PRO A 243 27.87 -5.99 21.35
N VAL A 244 28.89 -6.39 20.61
CA VAL A 244 30.28 -6.18 21.00
C VAL A 244 30.62 -4.70 20.78
N ILE A 245 30.91 -3.99 21.87
CA ILE A 245 31.24 -2.56 21.84
C ILE A 245 32.70 -2.40 22.24
N LEU A 246 33.49 -1.73 21.40
CA LEU A 246 34.88 -1.39 21.64
C LEU A 246 35.07 0.14 21.64
N PRO A 247 36.03 0.67 22.41
CA PRO A 247 36.31 2.10 22.41
C PRO A 247 36.96 2.55 21.08
N PRO A 248 36.84 3.83 20.67
CA PRO A 248 37.42 4.36 19.43
C PRO A 248 38.93 4.15 19.27
N GLU A 249 39.66 4.13 20.38
CA GLU A 249 41.10 3.90 20.48
C GLU A 249 41.51 2.43 20.42
N ALA A 250 40.54 1.50 20.45
CA ALA A 250 40.83 0.09 20.21
C ALA A 250 41.43 -0.09 18.81
N THR A 251 42.18 -1.18 18.62
CA THR A 251 42.89 -1.44 17.37
C THR A 251 42.09 -2.35 16.44
N LEU A 252 42.40 -2.28 15.15
CA LEU A 252 41.90 -3.21 14.13
C LEU A 252 42.17 -4.68 14.53
N ALA A 253 43.33 -4.97 15.13
CA ALA A 253 43.65 -6.30 15.66
C ALA A 253 42.72 -6.74 16.80
N SER A 254 42.39 -5.86 17.74
CA SER A 254 41.43 -6.18 18.81
C SER A 254 40.01 -6.35 18.29
N ALA A 255 39.60 -5.59 17.27
CA ALA A 255 38.31 -5.81 16.61
C ALA A 255 38.25 -7.18 15.91
N ALA A 256 39.29 -7.54 15.15
CA ALA A 256 39.38 -8.85 14.50
C ALA A 256 39.36 -10.01 15.52
N ALA A 257 40.06 -9.87 16.64
CA ALA A 257 40.04 -10.85 17.72
C ALA A 257 38.64 -10.95 18.35
N ALA A 258 38.00 -9.83 18.66
CA ALA A 258 36.65 -9.82 19.23
C ALA A 258 35.60 -10.41 18.29
N MET A 259 35.71 -10.16 16.98
CA MET A 259 34.89 -10.78 15.93
C MET A 259 35.06 -12.29 15.91
N ASN A 260 36.30 -12.77 15.96
CA ASN A 260 36.62 -14.20 16.00
C ASN A 260 36.11 -14.89 17.26
N ASP A 261 36.35 -14.30 18.44
CA ASP A 261 36.00 -14.88 19.74
C ASP A 261 34.49 -14.92 19.97
N SER A 262 33.77 -13.90 19.48
CA SER A 262 32.32 -13.78 19.63
C SER A 262 31.53 -14.30 18.43
N ALA A 263 32.21 -14.85 17.41
CA ALA A 263 31.64 -15.30 16.15
C ALA A 263 30.70 -14.25 15.49
N THR A 264 31.09 -12.97 15.56
CA THR A 264 30.35 -11.83 14.96
C THR A 264 31.12 -11.26 13.78
N ASP A 265 30.42 -10.72 12.79
CA ASP A 265 30.99 -10.13 11.58
C ASP A 265 31.09 -8.58 11.64
N CYS A 266 30.69 -7.99 12.76
CA CYS A 266 30.92 -6.57 13.07
C CYS A 266 31.13 -6.30 14.57
N VAL A 267 31.70 -5.14 14.87
CA VAL A 267 31.80 -4.56 16.21
C VAL A 267 31.29 -3.11 16.17
N PHE A 268 30.64 -2.70 17.26
CA PHE A 268 30.22 -1.32 17.47
C PHE A 268 31.34 -0.54 18.15
N VAL A 269 31.45 0.75 17.81
CA VAL A 269 32.48 1.64 18.32
C VAL A 269 31.80 2.74 19.13
N GLY A 270 32.13 2.84 20.42
CA GLY A 270 31.50 3.79 21.33
C GLY A 270 32.00 3.65 22.76
N ALA A 271 31.57 4.57 23.62
CA ALA A 271 31.89 4.50 25.05
C ALA A 271 31.07 3.41 25.77
N ASP A 272 29.80 3.30 25.40
CA ASP A 272 28.83 2.35 25.94
C ASP A 272 27.61 2.27 25.00
N ALA A 273 26.64 1.40 25.33
CA ALA A 273 25.44 1.18 24.54
C ALA A 273 24.57 2.44 24.31
N SER A 274 24.66 3.46 25.17
CA SER A 274 23.94 4.73 25.02
C SER A 274 24.70 5.75 24.16
N ARG A 275 26.00 5.52 23.91
CA ARG A 275 26.92 6.44 23.22
C ARG A 275 27.74 5.71 22.17
N ILE A 276 27.05 5.22 21.14
CA ILE A 276 27.65 4.58 19.97
C ILE A 276 27.96 5.63 18.91
N ALA A 277 29.20 5.63 18.42
CA ALA A 277 29.70 6.57 17.43
C ALA A 277 29.81 5.97 16.02
N GLY A 278 30.11 4.67 15.91
CA GLY A 278 30.31 4.02 14.62
C GLY A 278 30.27 2.49 14.66
N LEU A 279 30.51 1.87 13.51
CA LEU A 279 30.55 0.42 13.32
C LEU A 279 31.76 0.05 12.45
N VAL A 280 32.42 -1.05 12.78
CA VAL A 280 33.49 -1.66 11.97
C VAL A 280 33.06 -3.09 11.64
N SER A 281 33.03 -3.41 10.35
CA SER A 281 32.69 -4.74 9.83
C SER A 281 33.93 -5.47 9.28
N GLU A 282 33.81 -6.77 9.01
CA GLU A 282 34.83 -7.53 8.27
C GLU A 282 35.22 -6.85 6.94
N ARG A 283 34.26 -6.22 6.24
CA ARG A 283 34.51 -5.49 4.99
C ARG A 283 35.48 -4.33 5.19
N ASP A 284 35.36 -3.63 6.31
CA ASP A 284 36.23 -2.50 6.65
C ASP A 284 37.64 -3.01 6.95
N ILE A 285 37.77 -4.12 7.67
CA ILE A 285 39.06 -4.78 7.93
C ILE A 285 39.75 -5.16 6.61
N VAL A 286 39.04 -5.84 5.70
CA VAL A 286 39.57 -6.23 4.39
C VAL A 286 40.01 -5.00 3.59
N ARG A 287 39.19 -3.94 3.59
CA ARG A 287 39.51 -2.68 2.89
C ARG A 287 40.80 -2.06 3.40
N GLN A 288 41.05 -2.06 4.72
CA GLN A 288 42.28 -1.50 5.28
C GLN A 288 43.51 -2.35 4.97
N VAL A 289 43.38 -3.68 4.93
CA VAL A 289 44.48 -4.59 4.58
C VAL A 289 44.92 -4.43 3.12
N CYS A 290 44.02 -4.07 2.22
CA CYS A 290 44.34 -3.84 0.80
C CYS A 290 44.99 -2.48 0.51
N GLN A 291 45.10 -1.57 1.48
CA GLN A 291 45.72 -0.28 1.22
C GLN A 291 47.25 -0.40 1.11
N PRO A 292 47.91 0.37 0.22
CA PRO A 292 49.37 0.39 0.15
C PRO A 292 49.94 0.95 1.45
N VAL A 293 50.55 0.08 2.26
CA VAL A 293 51.22 0.46 3.50
C VAL A 293 52.69 0.09 3.44
N SER A 294 53.53 0.94 4.02
CA SER A 294 54.97 0.70 4.15
C SER A 294 55.31 -0.38 5.19
N ASP A 295 54.35 -0.77 6.04
CA ASP A 295 54.53 -1.79 7.09
C ASP A 295 53.18 -2.43 7.47
N ALA A 296 53.06 -3.76 7.34
CA ALA A 296 51.85 -4.51 7.69
C ALA A 296 51.55 -4.50 9.20
N THR A 297 52.56 -4.29 10.05
CA THR A 297 52.38 -4.14 11.51
C THR A 297 51.57 -2.89 11.84
N ARG A 298 51.68 -1.83 11.02
CA ARG A 298 50.92 -0.58 11.23
C ARG A 298 49.42 -0.75 10.99
N VAL A 299 49.01 -1.59 10.03
CA VAL A 299 47.57 -1.82 9.73
C VAL A 299 46.86 -2.45 10.93
N ARG A 300 47.52 -3.39 11.62
CA ARG A 300 46.99 -4.05 12.82
C ARG A 300 46.74 -3.08 13.98
N GLN A 301 47.50 -1.99 14.03
CA GLN A 301 47.47 -0.98 15.09
C GLN A 301 46.55 0.21 14.79
N LEU A 302 45.86 0.22 13.63
CA LEU A 302 44.95 1.31 13.27
C LEU A 302 43.81 1.45 14.30
N PRO A 303 43.55 2.66 14.84
CA PRO A 303 42.44 2.91 15.75
C PRO A 303 41.08 2.75 15.05
N LEU A 304 40.10 2.12 15.72
CA LEU A 304 38.76 1.89 15.15
C LEU A 304 38.05 3.19 14.77
N GLY A 305 38.22 4.26 15.56
CA GLY A 305 37.63 5.56 15.30
C GLY A 305 38.05 6.18 13.95
N SER A 306 39.20 5.75 13.40
CA SER A 306 39.71 6.23 12.11
C SER A 306 39.17 5.45 10.89
N ILE A 307 38.55 4.30 11.13
CA ILE A 307 38.11 3.36 10.07
C ILE A 307 36.61 3.03 10.14
N MET A 308 35.93 3.36 11.24
CA MET A 308 34.52 3.07 11.44
C MET A 308 33.62 3.84 10.47
N SER A 309 32.51 3.21 10.09
CA SER A 309 31.39 3.92 9.46
C SER A 309 30.62 4.70 10.53
N SER A 310 30.34 5.98 10.27
CA SER A 310 29.65 6.87 11.19
C SER A 310 28.72 7.84 10.43
N PRO A 311 27.51 8.14 10.94
CA PRO A 311 26.90 7.57 12.15
C PRO A 311 26.44 6.12 11.95
N VAL A 312 26.26 5.37 13.05
CA VAL A 312 25.63 4.04 12.98
C VAL A 312 24.19 4.18 12.51
N ILE A 313 23.83 3.42 11.48
CA ILE A 313 22.45 3.36 11.00
C ILE A 313 21.71 2.32 11.86
N THR A 314 20.54 2.73 12.37
CA THR A 314 19.79 1.95 13.36
C THR A 314 18.35 1.64 12.94
N VAL A 315 17.72 0.71 13.65
CA VAL A 315 16.27 0.40 13.65
C VAL A 315 15.76 0.28 15.07
N GLY A 316 14.45 0.48 15.28
CA GLY A 316 13.84 0.24 16.59
C GLY A 316 13.62 -1.25 16.85
N ALA A 317 13.69 -1.67 18.12
CA ALA A 317 13.37 -3.04 18.52
C ALA A 317 11.93 -3.46 18.15
N ASP A 318 10.99 -2.51 18.19
CA ASP A 318 9.59 -2.74 17.81
C ASP A 318 9.30 -2.60 16.32
N ASP A 319 10.30 -2.23 15.52
CA ASP A 319 10.15 -2.24 14.07
C ASP A 319 10.05 -3.68 13.59
N PHE A 320 9.41 -3.87 12.45
CA PHE A 320 9.30 -5.18 11.83
C PHE A 320 10.54 -5.47 10.99
N MET A 321 10.83 -6.77 10.79
CA MET A 321 11.94 -7.25 9.95
C MET A 321 12.07 -6.51 8.62
N HIS A 322 10.94 -6.18 7.98
CA HIS A 322 10.96 -5.49 6.68
C HIS A 322 11.63 -4.09 6.71
N VAL A 323 11.59 -3.40 7.86
CA VAL A 323 12.19 -2.06 8.03
C VAL A 323 13.72 -2.15 8.01
N ALA A 324 14.29 -3.16 8.68
CA ALA A 324 15.74 -3.37 8.71
C ALA A 324 16.30 -3.73 7.34
N LEU A 325 15.65 -4.65 6.64
CA LEU A 325 16.06 -5.06 5.28
C LEU A 325 15.97 -3.90 4.27
N GLY A 326 14.94 -3.04 4.36
CA GLY A 326 14.85 -1.83 3.53
C GLY A 326 16.00 -0.85 3.77
N ARG A 327 16.33 -0.58 5.05
CA ARG A 327 17.46 0.30 5.41
C ARG A 327 18.81 -0.25 4.96
N MET A 328 19.04 -1.56 5.09
CA MET A 328 20.25 -2.21 4.59
C MET A 328 20.42 -2.00 3.08
N SER A 329 19.36 -2.22 2.30
CA SER A 329 19.37 -2.02 0.85
C SER A 329 19.63 -0.56 0.46
N ARG A 330 18.95 0.39 1.11
CA ARG A 330 19.06 1.82 0.82
C ARG A 330 20.45 2.38 1.04
N HIS A 331 21.10 1.95 2.12
CA HIS A 331 22.41 2.45 2.51
C HIS A 331 23.58 1.60 1.99
N ASP A 332 23.30 0.55 1.21
CA ASP A 332 24.29 -0.45 0.76
C ASP A 332 25.13 -1.03 1.92
N ILE A 333 24.46 -1.29 3.06
CA ILE A 333 25.08 -1.84 4.27
C ILE A 333 24.46 -3.17 4.64
N ARG A 334 25.20 -3.96 5.43
CA ARG A 334 24.78 -5.29 5.86
C ARG A 334 24.45 -5.39 7.33
N HIS A 335 24.62 -4.31 8.09
CA HIS A 335 24.56 -4.30 9.54
C HIS A 335 23.79 -3.08 10.02
N LEU A 336 22.88 -3.28 10.95
CA LEU A 336 22.14 -2.21 11.62
C LEU A 336 22.21 -2.37 13.13
N GLY A 337 22.38 -1.27 13.84
CA GLY A 337 22.18 -1.25 15.29
C GLY A 337 20.68 -1.30 15.63
N VAL A 338 20.30 -2.04 16.65
CA VAL A 338 18.92 -2.05 17.17
C VAL A 338 18.88 -1.21 18.41
N VAL A 339 18.00 -0.21 18.44
CA VAL A 339 17.83 0.71 19.56
C VAL A 339 16.46 0.55 20.23
N ASP A 340 16.41 0.83 21.52
CA ASP A 340 15.16 1.00 22.25
C ASP A 340 14.54 2.39 22.00
N HIS A 341 13.41 2.65 22.66
CA HIS A 341 12.71 3.93 22.59
C HIS A 341 13.55 5.12 23.13
N GLY A 342 14.56 4.84 23.94
CA GLY A 342 15.49 5.83 24.49
C GLY A 342 16.73 6.05 23.62
N GLY A 343 16.86 5.36 22.48
CA GLY A 343 18.02 5.43 21.60
C GLY A 343 19.22 4.61 22.07
N THR A 344 19.07 3.78 23.10
CA THR A 344 20.14 2.90 23.60
C THR A 344 20.25 1.67 22.71
N LEU A 345 21.49 1.28 22.34
CA LEU A 345 21.75 0.07 21.56
C LEU A 345 21.47 -1.18 22.40
N VAL A 346 20.41 -1.90 22.05
CA VAL A 346 19.96 -3.12 22.74
C VAL A 346 20.30 -4.41 21.98
N GLY A 347 20.66 -4.30 20.71
CA GLY A 347 21.02 -5.43 19.85
C GLY A 347 21.51 -4.97 18.49
N TRP A 348 21.64 -5.91 17.56
CA TRP A 348 21.96 -5.62 16.16
C TRP A 348 21.37 -6.68 15.23
N VAL A 349 21.25 -6.35 13.95
CA VAL A 349 20.80 -7.28 12.91
C VAL A 349 21.74 -7.25 11.72
N SER A 350 21.93 -8.41 11.08
CA SER A 350 22.73 -8.57 9.87
C SER A 350 21.87 -9.00 8.69
N SER A 351 22.24 -8.59 7.48
CA SER A 351 21.54 -9.04 6.27
C SER A 351 21.64 -10.55 6.11
N ARG A 352 22.73 -11.19 6.56
CA ARG A 352 22.90 -12.64 6.57
C ARG A 352 21.87 -13.35 7.44
N GLU A 353 21.59 -12.83 8.64
CA GLU A 353 20.62 -13.40 9.57
C GLU A 353 19.19 -13.19 9.09
N LEU A 354 18.89 -11.98 8.58
CA LEU A 354 17.57 -11.66 8.03
C LEU A 354 17.29 -12.40 6.71
N VAL A 355 18.29 -12.61 5.84
CA VAL A 355 18.14 -13.30 4.54
C VAL A 355 18.05 -14.82 4.71
N ARG A 356 18.65 -15.40 5.76
CA ARG A 356 18.40 -16.81 6.15
C ARG A 356 16.90 -17.08 6.39
N GLN A 357 16.11 -16.04 6.60
CA GLN A 357 14.66 -16.10 6.82
C GLN A 357 13.81 -15.47 5.69
N ARG A 358 14.35 -15.40 4.45
CA ARG A 358 13.69 -15.12 3.14
C ARG A 358 13.16 -13.69 2.90
N VAL A 359 13.27 -13.24 1.64
CA VAL A 359 13.12 -11.84 1.15
C VAL A 359 11.78 -11.59 0.44
N THR A 360 11.07 -10.55 0.90
CA THR A 360 9.70 -10.03 0.60
C THR A 360 9.42 -8.88 -0.38
N SER A 361 8.31 -8.85 -1.15
CA SER A 361 7.82 -7.69 -1.94
C SER A 361 7.36 -6.45 -1.14
N ALA A 362 7.10 -6.52 0.16
CA ALA A 362 6.74 -5.36 0.99
C ALA A 362 7.90 -4.73 1.78
N LEU A 363 9.12 -5.28 1.64
CA LEU A 363 10.37 -4.51 1.75
C LEU A 363 10.34 -3.30 0.82
N VAL A 364 9.79 -3.49 -0.38
CA VAL A 364 9.69 -2.46 -1.40
C VAL A 364 8.66 -1.39 -1.03
N ILE A 365 7.56 -1.74 -0.34
CA ILE A 365 6.53 -0.76 0.05
C ILE A 365 7.06 0.18 1.13
N GLY A 366 7.61 -0.37 2.21
CA GLY A 366 8.16 0.42 3.30
C GLY A 366 9.33 1.29 2.86
N ASP A 367 10.21 0.76 2.01
CA ASP A 367 11.31 1.54 1.42
C ASP A 367 10.80 2.68 0.54
N ARG A 368 9.88 2.40 -0.39
CA ARG A 368 9.27 3.44 -1.25
C ARG A 368 8.62 4.57 -0.46
N ILE A 369 7.88 4.24 0.60
CA ILE A 369 7.27 5.24 1.47
C ILE A 369 8.36 6.06 2.17
N ALA A 370 9.36 5.40 2.74
CA ALA A 370 10.41 6.08 3.49
C ALA A 370 11.44 6.81 2.63
N SER A 371 11.43 6.65 1.30
CA SER A 371 12.29 7.37 0.35
C SER A 371 11.52 8.35 -0.51
N ALA A 372 10.22 8.54 -0.27
CA ALA A 372 9.39 9.38 -1.12
C ALA A 372 9.83 10.85 -1.04
N GLY A 373 10.18 11.43 -2.19
CA GLY A 373 10.51 12.85 -2.34
C GLY A 373 9.29 13.74 -2.56
N SER A 374 8.10 13.17 -2.75
CA SER A 374 6.88 13.89 -3.10
C SER A 374 5.61 13.15 -2.65
N ALA A 375 4.46 13.84 -2.71
CA ALA A 375 3.17 13.24 -2.42
C ALA A 375 2.83 12.12 -3.44
N GLU A 376 3.24 12.27 -4.70
CA GLU A 376 3.01 11.30 -5.77
C GLU A 376 3.80 10.00 -5.55
N GLU A 377 5.06 10.11 -5.09
CA GLU A 377 5.89 8.96 -4.74
C GLU A 377 5.35 8.26 -3.49
N LEU A 378 4.86 9.03 -2.52
CA LEU A 378 4.19 8.50 -1.34
C LEU A 378 2.91 7.72 -1.74
N ALA A 379 2.12 8.28 -2.65
CA ALA A 379 0.94 7.62 -3.22
C ALA A 379 1.30 6.31 -3.93
N ALA A 380 2.44 6.25 -4.64
CA ALA A 380 2.89 5.04 -5.31
C ALA A 380 3.15 3.90 -4.32
N GLY A 381 3.75 4.19 -3.15
CA GLY A 381 3.93 3.22 -2.08
C GLY A 381 2.61 2.76 -1.47
N LEU A 382 1.74 3.70 -1.09
CA LEU A 382 0.45 3.40 -0.45
C LEU A 382 -0.51 2.60 -1.34
N ARG A 383 -0.50 2.83 -2.66
CA ARG A 383 -1.31 2.07 -3.64
C ARG A 383 -1.00 0.57 -3.68
N MET A 384 0.14 0.14 -3.14
CA MET A 384 0.50 -1.28 -3.06
C MET A 384 -0.14 -2.00 -1.85
N LEU A 385 -0.69 -1.27 -0.87
CA LEU A 385 -1.27 -1.84 0.36
C LEU A 385 -2.43 -2.83 0.11
N PRO A 386 -3.39 -2.57 -0.80
CA PRO A 386 -4.46 -3.53 -1.05
C PRO A 386 -3.95 -4.88 -1.56
N THR A 387 -2.95 -4.86 -2.45
CA THR A 387 -2.33 -6.07 -2.99
C THR A 387 -1.58 -6.85 -1.91
N LEU A 388 -0.83 -6.16 -1.04
CA LEU A 388 -0.18 -6.79 0.11
C LEU A 388 -1.22 -7.45 1.03
N ALA A 389 -2.26 -6.70 1.40
CA ALA A 389 -3.30 -7.20 2.29
C ALA A 389 -4.05 -8.41 1.70
N ALA A 390 -4.31 -8.41 0.39
CA ALA A 390 -4.89 -9.54 -0.32
C ALA A 390 -3.99 -10.78 -0.29
N SER A 391 -2.67 -10.62 -0.43
CA SER A 391 -1.75 -11.76 -0.36
C SER A 391 -1.65 -12.34 1.04
N LEU A 392 -1.40 -11.50 2.06
CA LEU A 392 -1.30 -11.94 3.46
C LEU A 392 -2.58 -12.68 3.90
N ARG A 393 -3.75 -12.21 3.43
CA ARG A 393 -5.02 -12.90 3.68
C ARG A 393 -5.11 -14.28 3.02
N ARG A 394 -4.61 -14.45 1.78
CA ARG A 394 -4.58 -15.77 1.10
C ARG A 394 -3.64 -16.75 1.81
N GLU A 395 -2.59 -16.23 2.42
CA GLU A 395 -1.65 -16.97 3.26
C GLU A 395 -2.16 -17.21 4.68
N ALA A 396 -3.43 -16.87 4.95
CA ALA A 396 -4.10 -17.04 6.24
C ALA A 396 -3.43 -16.31 7.42
N VAL A 397 -2.69 -15.23 7.15
CA VAL A 397 -2.22 -14.30 8.20
C VAL A 397 -3.43 -13.72 8.93
N ALA A 398 -3.32 -13.58 10.25
CA ALA A 398 -4.42 -13.10 11.06
C ALA A 398 -4.77 -11.65 10.70
N GLY A 399 -6.07 -11.32 10.69
CA GLY A 399 -6.54 -10.00 10.25
C GLY A 399 -5.98 -8.83 11.06
N HIS A 400 -5.70 -9.03 12.35
CA HIS A 400 -5.10 -8.01 13.21
C HIS A 400 -3.61 -7.78 12.89
N ASP A 401 -2.86 -8.80 12.50
CA ASP A 401 -1.48 -8.65 12.03
C ASP A 401 -1.44 -7.88 10.71
N ILE A 402 -2.36 -8.19 9.78
CA ILE A 402 -2.48 -7.43 8.53
C ILE A 402 -2.82 -5.96 8.82
N ALA A 403 -3.71 -5.68 9.77
CA ALA A 403 -4.04 -4.32 10.19
C ALA A 403 -2.84 -3.59 10.80
N ALA A 404 -2.02 -4.29 11.61
CA ALA A 404 -0.81 -3.73 12.19
C ALA A 404 0.22 -3.36 11.11
N VAL A 405 0.37 -4.21 10.09
CA VAL A 405 1.22 -3.94 8.92
C VAL A 405 0.73 -2.71 8.17
N ILE A 406 -0.56 -2.65 7.80
CA ILE A 406 -1.16 -1.49 7.12
C ILE A 406 -0.95 -0.20 7.93
N SER A 407 -1.26 -0.25 9.23
CA SER A 407 -1.09 0.89 10.15
C SER A 407 0.36 1.35 10.24
N SER A 408 1.33 0.43 10.21
CA SER A 408 2.75 0.78 10.20
C SER A 408 3.14 1.57 8.95
N GLN A 409 2.53 1.29 7.80
CA GLN A 409 2.78 2.01 6.55
C GLN A 409 2.13 3.41 6.58
N TYR A 410 0.92 3.55 7.13
CA TYR A 410 0.35 4.89 7.37
C TYR A 410 1.19 5.72 8.34
N ARG A 411 1.79 5.09 9.35
CA ARG A 411 2.71 5.77 10.27
C ARG A 411 3.97 6.25 9.57
N ALA A 412 4.53 5.42 8.68
CA ALA A 412 5.67 5.82 7.86
C ALA A 412 5.28 6.97 6.90
N ALA A 413 4.09 6.91 6.31
CA ALA A 413 3.58 7.98 5.45
C ALA A 413 3.37 9.31 6.18
N LEU A 414 2.80 9.29 7.39
CA LEU A 414 2.64 10.49 8.21
C LEU A 414 4.01 11.11 8.58
N ARG A 415 5.01 10.28 8.88
CA ARG A 415 6.37 10.76 9.14
C ARG A 415 6.97 11.45 7.90
N GLU A 416 6.80 10.83 6.73
CA GLU A 416 7.35 11.36 5.50
C GLU A 416 6.64 12.64 5.07
N ALA A 417 5.32 12.70 5.21
CA ALA A 417 4.54 13.92 4.99
C ALA A 417 5.00 15.07 5.88
N ALA A 418 5.36 14.81 7.14
CA ALA A 418 5.96 15.81 8.03
C ALA A 418 7.30 16.32 7.52
N ARG A 419 8.19 15.42 7.09
CA ARG A 419 9.50 15.80 6.52
C ARG A 419 9.36 16.64 5.27
N LEU A 420 8.45 16.25 4.36
CA LEU A 420 8.17 16.98 3.12
C LEU A 420 7.53 18.35 3.41
N ALA A 421 6.59 18.41 4.34
CA ALA A 421 5.94 19.66 4.76
C ALA A 421 6.95 20.65 5.38
N GLU A 422 7.84 20.18 6.26
CA GLU A 422 8.90 21.01 6.82
C GLU A 422 9.86 21.53 5.75
N GLY A 423 10.29 20.66 4.81
CA GLY A 423 11.17 21.06 3.72
C GLY A 423 10.54 22.16 2.87
N ARG A 424 9.27 22.00 2.50
CA ARG A 424 8.49 23.01 1.78
C ARG A 424 8.39 24.32 2.54
N MET A 425 8.08 24.28 3.84
CA MET A 425 7.99 25.49 4.67
C MET A 425 9.33 26.22 4.76
N GLN A 426 10.46 25.49 4.80
CA GLN A 426 11.79 26.09 4.77
C GLN A 426 12.08 26.77 3.42
N GLU A 427 11.74 26.11 2.32
CA GLU A 427 11.86 26.66 0.96
C GLU A 427 10.99 27.91 0.76
N ASP A 428 9.77 27.92 1.32
CA ASP A 428 8.83 29.04 1.30
C ASP A 428 9.22 30.18 2.28
N GLY A 429 10.35 30.05 2.99
CA GLY A 429 10.90 31.09 3.86
C GLY A 429 10.31 31.16 5.27
N ALA A 430 9.53 30.16 5.70
CA ALA A 430 8.96 30.08 7.05
C ALA A 430 9.99 29.67 8.13
N GLY A 431 11.21 29.30 7.73
CA GLY A 431 12.29 28.93 8.64
C GLY A 431 12.16 27.53 9.26
N GLN A 432 13.01 27.26 10.24
CA GLN A 432 12.98 26.01 11.03
C GLN A 432 11.83 26.03 12.06
N PRO A 433 11.41 24.87 12.60
CA PRO A 433 10.44 24.82 13.68
C PRO A 433 10.83 25.76 14.84
N PRO A 434 9.93 26.66 15.30
CA PRO A 434 10.28 27.69 16.28
C PRO A 434 10.40 27.16 17.71
N ALA A 435 9.98 25.91 17.94
CA ALA A 435 10.11 25.19 19.20
C ALA A 435 10.30 23.69 18.93
N GLU A 436 10.83 22.96 19.93
CA GLU A 436 10.79 21.51 19.91
C GLU A 436 9.34 21.01 19.83
N TYR A 437 9.08 20.00 19.01
CA TYR A 437 7.73 19.48 18.84
C TYR A 437 7.70 17.97 18.64
N ALA A 438 6.52 17.38 18.78
CA ALA A 438 6.21 15.98 18.54
C ALA A 438 4.95 15.88 17.66
N LEU A 439 5.04 15.11 16.59
CA LEU A 439 3.91 14.71 15.77
C LEU A 439 3.36 13.38 16.27
N LEU A 440 2.08 13.37 16.58
CA LEU A 440 1.36 12.25 17.16
C LEU A 440 0.36 11.69 16.15
N MET A 441 0.38 10.38 15.95
CA MET A 441 -0.68 9.64 15.28
C MET A 441 -1.73 9.25 16.29
N LEU A 442 -3.01 9.38 15.91
CA LEU A 442 -4.16 9.13 16.79
C LEU A 442 -5.04 8.00 16.24
N GLY A 443 -6.12 7.69 16.96
CA GLY A 443 -7.17 6.82 16.47
C GLY A 443 -6.71 5.38 16.17
N SER A 444 -7.32 4.78 15.14
CA SER A 444 -7.09 3.36 14.81
C SER A 444 -5.68 3.06 14.33
N ALA A 445 -5.03 4.01 13.66
CA ALA A 445 -3.68 3.82 13.13
C ALA A 445 -2.65 3.76 14.27
N ALA A 446 -2.83 4.60 15.30
CA ALA A 446 -1.97 4.61 16.48
C ALA A 446 -2.02 3.28 17.27
N ARG A 447 -3.20 2.64 17.28
CA ARG A 447 -3.43 1.32 17.88
C ARG A 447 -2.91 0.16 17.04
N GLY A 448 -2.60 0.36 15.77
CA GLY A 448 -2.22 -0.71 14.85
C GLY A 448 -3.42 -1.44 14.24
N GLU A 449 -4.57 -0.77 14.12
CA GLU A 449 -5.85 -1.40 13.75
C GLU A 449 -6.51 -0.76 12.52
N SER A 450 -5.82 0.15 11.82
CA SER A 450 -6.32 0.71 10.57
C SER A 450 -6.26 -0.31 9.43
N LEU A 451 -7.24 -0.20 8.53
CA LEU A 451 -7.36 -1.01 7.33
C LEU A 451 -7.23 -0.13 6.07
N LEU A 452 -7.74 -0.57 4.93
CA LEU A 452 -7.57 0.08 3.63
C LEU A 452 -8.48 1.30 3.41
N ALA A 453 -9.46 1.52 4.30
CA ALA A 453 -10.33 2.71 4.30
C ALA A 453 -9.96 3.68 5.44
N ALA A 454 -8.67 3.96 5.60
CA ALA A 454 -8.20 4.87 6.63
C ALA A 454 -8.35 6.33 6.21
N ASP A 455 -8.60 7.19 7.19
CA ASP A 455 -8.45 8.64 7.14
C ASP A 455 -7.22 9.08 7.97
N GLN A 456 -6.90 10.37 7.92
CA GLN A 456 -5.78 10.94 8.65
C GLN A 456 -6.19 11.47 10.04
N ASP A 457 -5.72 10.81 11.09
CA ASP A 457 -5.89 11.25 12.48
C ASP A 457 -4.53 11.59 13.10
N HIS A 458 -4.22 12.89 13.26
CA HIS A 458 -2.94 13.34 13.80
C HIS A 458 -3.02 14.64 14.61
N ALA A 459 -2.04 14.85 15.48
CA ALA A 459 -1.91 16.02 16.34
C ALA A 459 -0.45 16.46 16.49
N ILE A 460 -0.24 17.76 16.71
CA ILE A 460 1.05 18.35 17.06
C ILE A 460 1.04 18.78 18.54
N LEU A 461 2.10 18.39 19.24
CA LEU A 461 2.48 18.83 20.58
C LEU A 461 3.78 19.62 20.46
N PHE A 462 3.83 20.86 20.92
CA PHE A 462 5.07 21.65 20.93
C PHE A 462 5.44 22.12 22.34
N ALA A 463 6.72 22.45 22.54
CA ALA A 463 7.22 22.96 23.81
C ALA A 463 6.61 24.33 24.15
N ASP A 464 6.40 24.59 25.44
CA ASP A 464 5.87 25.88 25.91
C ASP A 464 6.89 27.02 25.65
N GLY A 465 6.42 28.14 25.12
CA GLY A 465 7.18 29.38 25.02
C GLY A 465 7.37 30.06 26.38
N ALA A 466 8.26 31.06 26.44
CA ALA A 466 8.47 31.84 27.66
C ALA A 466 7.28 32.76 27.96
N THR A 467 6.49 33.11 26.94
CA THR A 467 5.30 33.95 27.07
C THR A 467 4.09 33.39 26.31
N PRO A 468 2.85 33.76 26.68
CA PRO A 468 1.66 33.40 25.90
C PRO A 468 1.68 33.89 24.45
N GLN A 469 2.34 35.02 24.19
CA GLN A 469 2.51 35.58 22.85
C GLN A 469 3.42 34.72 21.98
N GLU A 470 4.53 34.21 22.55
CA GLU A 470 5.39 33.24 21.87
C GLU A 470 4.64 31.93 21.60
N ASP A 471 3.85 31.45 22.56
CA ASP A 471 3.01 30.25 22.38
C ASP A 471 2.00 30.41 21.22
N ALA A 472 1.41 31.59 21.07
CA ALA A 472 0.53 31.91 19.96
C ALA A 472 1.26 31.96 18.62
N ALA A 473 2.46 32.56 18.58
CA ALA A 473 3.30 32.60 17.38
C ALA A 473 3.77 31.19 16.97
N ASN A 474 4.26 30.39 17.92
CA ASN A 474 4.65 28.99 17.71
C ASN A 474 3.48 28.18 17.15
N ARG A 475 2.28 28.33 17.76
CA ARG A 475 1.07 27.66 17.30
C ARG A 475 0.75 28.00 15.84
N GLN A 476 0.86 29.26 15.43
CA GLN A 476 0.57 29.66 14.05
C GLN A 476 1.48 28.93 13.05
N TRP A 477 2.77 28.83 13.37
CA TRP A 477 3.73 28.07 12.56
C TRP A 477 3.34 26.58 12.48
N PHE A 478 3.04 25.95 13.61
CA PHE A 478 2.65 24.53 13.64
C PHE A 478 1.29 24.23 13.01
N LEU A 479 0.36 25.19 13.00
CA LEU A 479 -0.89 25.06 12.25
C LEU A 479 -0.63 25.03 10.74
N ALA A 480 0.29 25.85 10.24
CA ALA A 480 0.71 25.82 8.84
C ALA A 480 1.37 24.47 8.49
N LEU A 481 2.29 23.99 9.35
CA LEU A 481 2.90 22.66 9.19
C LEU A 481 1.83 21.57 9.14
N GLY A 482 0.88 21.58 10.08
CA GLY A 482 -0.20 20.61 10.14
C GLY A 482 -1.12 20.64 8.92
N GLY A 483 -1.35 21.84 8.35
CA GLY A 483 -2.06 22.01 7.08
C GLY A 483 -1.33 21.34 5.92
N HIS A 484 -0.03 21.63 5.74
CA HIS A 484 0.77 21.02 4.69
C HIS A 484 0.88 19.49 4.82
N ILE A 485 1.03 18.96 6.04
CA ILE A 485 0.99 17.51 6.30
C ILE A 485 -0.33 16.93 5.79
N SER A 486 -1.45 17.58 6.12
CA SER A 486 -2.77 17.10 5.72
C SER A 486 -2.96 17.10 4.20
N ASP A 487 -2.48 18.13 3.51
CA ASP A 487 -2.57 18.24 2.05
C ASP A 487 -1.71 17.17 1.34
N ILE A 488 -0.51 16.90 1.84
CA ILE A 488 0.39 15.87 1.30
C ILE A 488 -0.22 14.48 1.48
N LEU A 489 -0.82 14.19 2.64
CA LEU A 489 -1.46 12.90 2.89
C LEU A 489 -2.70 12.70 2.02
N ASP A 490 -3.50 13.74 1.82
CA ASP A 490 -4.68 13.70 0.95
C ASP A 490 -4.27 13.44 -0.51
N ALA A 491 -3.28 14.17 -1.01
CA ALA A 491 -2.68 13.95 -2.33
C ALA A 491 -2.06 12.55 -2.48
N ALA A 492 -1.54 11.97 -1.38
CA ALA A 492 -1.03 10.61 -1.33
C ALA A 492 -2.12 9.51 -1.27
N GLY A 493 -3.40 9.89 -1.15
CA GLY A 493 -4.55 8.99 -1.12
C GLY A 493 -5.06 8.64 0.28
N ILE A 494 -4.65 9.37 1.32
CA ILE A 494 -5.19 9.26 2.69
C ILE A 494 -6.11 10.48 2.95
N PRO A 495 -7.42 10.35 2.77
CA PRO A 495 -8.33 11.47 2.72
C PRO A 495 -8.40 12.23 4.05
N TYR A 496 -8.67 13.54 4.00
CA TYR A 496 -8.95 14.35 5.19
C TYR A 496 -9.98 13.67 6.11
N CYS A 497 -9.70 13.71 7.42
CA CYS A 497 -10.62 13.18 8.42
C CYS A 497 -11.91 13.99 8.46
N LYS A 498 -13.06 13.32 8.29
CA LYS A 498 -14.39 13.94 8.34
C LYS A 498 -14.70 14.57 9.70
N GLY A 499 -14.11 14.03 10.77
CA GLY A 499 -14.22 14.56 12.13
C GLY A 499 -13.27 15.72 12.43
N GLY A 500 -12.40 16.11 11.50
CA GLY A 500 -11.48 17.23 11.67
C GLY A 500 -10.30 16.94 12.60
N VAL A 501 -9.93 15.67 12.81
CA VAL A 501 -8.86 15.22 13.71
C VAL A 501 -7.48 15.39 13.06
N MET A 502 -7.09 16.62 12.79
CA MET A 502 -5.87 16.92 12.04
C MET A 502 -5.13 18.09 12.66
N SER A 503 -3.80 18.01 12.69
CA SER A 503 -2.93 19.01 13.31
C SER A 503 -2.98 20.41 12.68
N GLY A 504 -3.57 20.57 11.48
CA GLY A 504 -3.92 21.89 10.93
C GLY A 504 -5.10 22.59 11.64
N ARG A 505 -5.69 21.98 12.67
CA ARG A 505 -6.76 22.55 13.49
C ARG A 505 -6.23 22.88 14.90
N GLU A 506 -6.65 24.01 15.45
CA GLU A 506 -6.23 24.44 16.80
C GLU A 506 -6.52 23.41 17.91
N THR A 507 -7.59 22.62 17.73
CA THR A 507 -7.94 21.56 18.67
C THR A 507 -6.84 20.52 18.82
N TRP A 508 -6.11 20.25 17.73
CA TRP A 508 -5.11 19.18 17.58
C TRP A 508 -3.68 19.71 17.41
N CYS A 509 -3.44 21.00 17.60
CA CYS A 509 -2.13 21.62 17.63
C CYS A 509 -2.01 22.45 18.90
N ARG A 510 -1.27 21.99 19.91
CA ARG A 510 -1.16 22.72 21.20
C ARG A 510 0.23 22.61 21.82
N SER A 511 0.58 23.58 22.64
CA SER A 511 1.72 23.50 23.54
C SER A 511 1.50 22.43 24.61
N LEU A 512 2.56 22.00 25.30
CA LEU A 512 2.47 20.99 26.36
C LEU A 512 1.51 21.41 27.48
N SER A 513 1.61 22.66 27.95
CA SER A 513 0.67 23.21 28.94
C SER A 513 -0.76 23.24 28.40
N GLY A 514 -0.95 23.62 27.13
CA GLY A 514 -2.24 23.64 26.44
C GLY A 514 -2.88 22.25 26.35
N TRP A 515 -2.11 21.21 26.03
CA TRP A 515 -2.57 19.83 26.02
C TRP A 515 -2.97 19.34 27.43
N ARG A 516 -2.16 19.64 28.45
CA ARG A 516 -2.48 19.28 29.85
C ARG A 516 -3.78 19.94 30.31
N GLN A 517 -4.02 21.19 29.91
CA GLN A 517 -5.27 21.90 30.20
C GLN A 517 -6.45 21.28 29.44
N ALA A 518 -6.29 20.95 28.16
CA ALA A 518 -7.32 20.30 27.34
C ALA A 518 -7.76 18.97 27.95
N ILE A 519 -6.81 18.08 28.26
CA ILE A 519 -7.07 16.78 28.91
C ILE A 519 -7.76 16.99 30.26
N SER A 520 -7.30 17.94 31.07
CA SER A 520 -7.96 18.25 32.35
C SER A 520 -9.38 18.82 32.17
N GLY A 521 -9.65 19.50 31.05
CA GLY A 521 -10.97 19.97 30.65
C GLY A 521 -11.88 18.80 30.31
N TRP A 522 -11.42 17.91 29.42
CA TRP A 522 -12.15 16.73 28.97
C TRP A 522 -12.56 15.83 30.14
N VAL A 523 -11.62 15.53 31.03
CA VAL A 523 -11.86 14.69 32.22
C VAL A 523 -12.84 15.32 33.21
N ARG A 524 -12.92 16.66 33.25
CA ARG A 524 -13.76 17.40 34.21
C ARG A 524 -15.18 17.63 33.71
N ARG A 525 -15.33 18.02 32.44
CA ARG A 525 -16.62 18.31 31.82
C ARG A 525 -17.32 17.04 31.35
N ALA A 526 -16.55 16.14 30.73
CA ALA A 526 -17.00 14.85 30.23
C ALA A 526 -18.30 14.93 29.40
N SER A 527 -18.38 15.94 28.52
CA SER A 527 -19.41 16.00 27.49
C SER A 527 -19.22 14.87 26.46
N PRO A 528 -20.23 14.54 25.63
CA PRO A 528 -20.08 13.55 24.57
C PRO A 528 -18.88 13.82 23.63
N GLU A 529 -18.62 15.10 23.32
CA GLU A 529 -17.46 15.52 22.52
C GLU A 529 -16.13 15.30 23.27
N ASP A 530 -16.10 15.58 24.58
CA ASP A 530 -14.92 15.35 25.41
C ASP A 530 -14.57 13.85 25.52
N LEU A 531 -15.58 12.97 25.59
CA LEU A 531 -15.38 11.52 25.62
C LEU A 531 -14.84 11.01 24.28
N LEU A 532 -15.38 11.49 23.16
CA LEU A 532 -14.85 11.20 21.83
C LEU A 532 -13.38 11.65 21.69
N ASN A 533 -13.04 12.83 22.18
CA ASN A 533 -11.66 13.33 22.18
C ASN A 533 -10.72 12.42 22.99
N VAL A 534 -11.16 11.95 24.16
CA VAL A 534 -10.42 10.96 24.96
C VAL A 534 -10.20 9.67 24.16
N ASP A 535 -11.25 9.16 23.52
CA ASP A 535 -11.20 7.92 22.76
C ASP A 535 -10.27 7.97 21.54
N ILE A 536 -10.14 9.15 20.94
CA ILE A 536 -9.22 9.38 19.82
C ILE A 536 -7.80 9.60 20.33
N PHE A 537 -7.62 10.38 21.39
CA PHE A 537 -6.33 10.93 21.80
C PHE A 537 -5.53 10.03 22.76
N PHE A 538 -6.18 9.31 23.68
CA PHE A 538 -5.47 8.59 24.75
C PHE A 538 -4.60 7.42 24.25
N ASP A 539 -4.81 7.01 23.01
CA ASP A 539 -4.05 5.95 22.35
C ASP A 539 -2.97 6.48 21.41
N PHE A 540 -2.58 7.75 21.54
CA PHE A 540 -1.63 8.35 20.63
C PHE A 540 -0.32 7.57 20.56
N ARG A 541 0.34 7.70 19.41
CA ARG A 541 1.67 7.17 19.15
C ARG A 541 2.54 8.27 18.57
N LEU A 542 3.75 8.44 19.10
CA LEU A 542 4.75 9.33 18.52
C LEU A 542 5.16 8.83 17.13
N VAL A 543 5.24 9.77 16.17
CA VAL A 543 5.64 9.48 14.79
C VAL A 543 6.92 10.20 14.40
N HIS A 544 7.04 11.48 14.77
CA HIS A 544 8.16 12.34 14.46
C HIS A 544 8.39 13.35 15.60
N GLY A 545 9.64 13.82 15.78
CA GLY A 545 9.99 14.82 16.78
C GLY A 545 10.30 14.25 18.16
N SER A 546 10.07 15.05 19.19
CA SER A 546 10.53 14.84 20.57
C SER A 546 9.87 13.68 21.30
N THR A 547 10.68 12.69 21.67
CA THR A 547 10.29 11.60 22.58
C THR A 547 10.02 12.11 23.99
N VAL A 548 10.74 13.15 24.42
CA VAL A 548 10.61 13.74 25.76
C VAL A 548 9.24 14.40 25.92
N LEU A 549 8.82 15.24 24.97
CA LEU A 549 7.50 15.88 25.02
C LEU A 549 6.37 14.85 25.02
N ALA A 550 6.45 13.85 24.13
CA ALA A 550 5.47 12.78 24.07
C ALA A 550 5.38 11.98 25.39
N ALA A 551 6.52 11.67 26.01
CA ALA A 551 6.57 10.97 27.30
C ALA A 551 5.97 11.81 28.43
N GLN A 552 6.26 13.12 28.47
CA GLN A 552 5.67 14.05 29.45
C GLN A 552 4.15 14.13 29.31
N LEU A 553 3.64 14.16 28.07
CA LEU A 553 2.20 14.16 27.82
C LEU A 553 1.56 12.81 28.21
N GLN A 554 2.20 11.69 27.89
CA GLN A 554 1.74 10.35 28.29
C GLN A 554 1.64 10.22 29.82
N ALA A 555 2.67 10.66 30.54
CA ALA A 555 2.66 10.68 32.01
C ALA A 555 1.53 11.54 32.58
N ALA A 556 1.22 12.66 31.92
CA ALA A 556 0.11 13.54 32.30
C ALA A 556 -1.28 12.88 32.14
N MET A 557 -1.44 11.96 31.19
CA MET A 557 -2.68 11.19 31.01
C MET A 557 -2.82 10.06 32.05
N SER A 558 -1.79 9.21 32.18
CA SER A 558 -1.81 8.01 33.03
C SER A 558 -2.02 8.31 34.52
N GLY A 559 -1.46 9.41 35.03
CA GLY A 559 -1.60 9.80 36.44
C GLY A 559 -2.97 10.39 36.82
N ARG A 560 -3.78 10.83 35.84
CA ARG A 560 -5.06 11.52 36.07
C ARG A 560 -6.28 10.63 35.85
N ALA A 561 -6.21 9.71 34.89
CA ALA A 561 -7.34 8.87 34.50
C ALA A 561 -7.64 7.74 35.49
N THR A 562 -6.60 7.15 36.09
CA THR A 562 -6.70 6.05 37.07
C THR A 562 -7.33 6.44 38.41
N ARG A 563 -7.37 7.74 38.75
CA ARG A 563 -7.74 8.23 40.10
C ARG A 563 -9.14 8.87 40.20
N ARG A 564 -9.95 8.83 39.15
CA ARG A 564 -11.27 9.50 39.14
C ARG A 564 -12.39 8.54 38.73
N GLY A 565 -12.98 7.87 39.72
CA GLY A 565 -14.15 6.99 39.50
C GLY A 565 -15.30 7.66 38.75
N GLY A 566 -15.53 8.97 38.95
CA GLY A 566 -16.55 9.73 38.20
C GLY A 566 -16.27 9.85 36.70
N PHE A 567 -15.00 9.92 36.28
CA PHE A 567 -14.62 9.95 34.86
C PHE A 567 -14.79 8.58 34.20
N LEU A 568 -14.40 7.50 34.91
CA LEU A 568 -14.61 6.13 34.45
C LEU A 568 -16.11 5.78 34.31
N LYS A 569 -16.96 6.28 35.20
CA LYS A 569 -18.43 6.13 35.10
C LYS A 569 -18.98 6.75 33.81
N LEU A 570 -18.50 7.93 33.44
CA LEU A 570 -18.97 8.63 32.24
C LEU A 570 -18.47 7.96 30.95
N LEU A 571 -17.23 7.48 30.96
CA LEU A 571 -16.71 6.65 29.85
C LEU A 571 -17.52 5.35 29.69
N ALA A 572 -17.84 4.66 30.79
CA ALA A 572 -18.66 3.44 30.74
C ALA A 572 -20.06 3.71 30.18
N HIS A 573 -20.72 4.78 30.63
CA HIS A 573 -22.04 5.16 30.15
C HIS A 573 -22.08 5.52 28.66
N ASN A 574 -21.01 6.11 28.12
CA ASN A 574 -20.90 6.43 26.69
C ASN A 574 -20.92 5.17 25.81
N VAL A 575 -20.32 4.07 26.28
CA VAL A 575 -20.36 2.77 25.59
C VAL A 575 -21.80 2.24 25.52
N GLY A 576 -22.60 2.45 26.55
CA GLY A 576 -24.00 2.00 26.64
C GLY A 576 -24.97 2.60 25.62
N GLY A 577 -24.59 3.69 24.94
CA GLY A 577 -25.38 4.27 23.85
C GLY A 577 -25.46 3.39 22.58
N HIS A 578 -24.70 2.30 22.50
CA HIS A 578 -24.57 1.47 21.30
C HIS A 578 -25.56 0.29 21.27
N GLY A 579 -26.58 0.37 20.40
CA GLY A 579 -27.57 -0.71 20.20
C GLY A 579 -27.09 -1.93 19.41
N GLY A 580 -25.79 -2.09 19.16
CA GLY A 580 -25.21 -3.19 18.38
C GLY A 580 -25.69 -3.28 16.92
N GLY A 581 -26.36 -2.23 16.42
CA GLY A 581 -26.98 -2.20 15.10
C GLY A 581 -28.14 -3.19 14.91
N ARG A 582 -28.89 -3.55 15.97
CA ARG A 582 -30.00 -4.52 15.87
C ARG A 582 -31.33 -3.89 15.45
N THR A 583 -32.17 -4.63 14.72
CA THR A 583 -33.57 -4.27 14.45
C THR A 583 -34.48 -4.77 15.57
N PHE A 584 -35.73 -4.28 15.63
CA PHE A 584 -36.72 -4.71 16.63
C PHE A 584 -36.98 -6.23 16.63
N LEU A 585 -36.87 -6.87 15.46
CA LEU A 585 -37.03 -8.32 15.29
C LEU A 585 -35.71 -9.09 15.50
N GLY A 586 -34.67 -8.47 16.08
CA GLY A 586 -33.38 -9.10 16.37
C GLY A 586 -32.45 -9.31 15.17
N GLY A 587 -32.80 -8.77 14.00
CA GLY A 587 -31.95 -8.71 12.81
C GLY A 587 -30.87 -7.63 12.90
N LEU A 588 -30.05 -7.48 11.87
CA LEU A 588 -29.02 -6.43 11.78
C LEU A 588 -29.51 -5.30 10.85
N ARG A 589 -29.34 -4.05 11.29
CA ARG A 589 -29.74 -2.85 10.54
C ARG A 589 -28.73 -2.57 9.44
N THR A 590 -29.19 -2.65 8.20
CA THR A 590 -28.36 -2.43 7.00
C THR A 590 -28.74 -1.16 6.26
N GLU A 591 -27.75 -0.54 5.63
CA GLU A 591 -27.90 0.53 4.65
C GLU A 591 -27.51 -0.03 3.29
N ASN A 592 -28.44 -0.03 2.32
CA ASN A 592 -28.23 -0.63 0.98
C ASN A 592 -27.68 -2.07 1.03
N GLY A 593 -28.20 -2.89 1.94
CA GLY A 593 -27.78 -4.29 2.13
C GLY A 593 -26.44 -4.50 2.84
N ARG A 594 -25.78 -3.41 3.27
CA ARG A 594 -24.51 -3.47 4.00
C ARG A 594 -24.67 -3.04 5.46
N PHE A 595 -23.89 -3.65 6.34
CA PHE A 595 -23.89 -3.40 7.77
C PHE A 595 -22.65 -2.60 8.18
N ASN A 596 -22.84 -1.51 8.94
CA ASN A 596 -21.73 -0.69 9.42
C ASN A 596 -21.02 -1.36 10.60
N MET A 597 -19.89 -2.01 10.32
CA MET A 597 -19.12 -2.77 11.30
C MET A 597 -18.42 -1.87 12.32
N LYS A 598 -17.92 -0.70 11.89
CA LYS A 598 -17.17 0.22 12.77
C LYS A 598 -18.09 0.81 13.83
N ALA A 599 -19.18 1.46 13.41
CA ALA A 599 -20.07 2.17 14.32
C ALA A 599 -20.86 1.22 15.24
N ASN A 600 -21.27 0.04 14.73
CA ASN A 600 -22.13 -0.84 15.51
C ASN A 600 -21.38 -1.86 16.38
N LEU A 601 -20.13 -2.22 16.04
CA LEU A 601 -19.40 -3.29 16.72
C LEU A 601 -17.99 -2.90 17.13
N THR A 602 -17.15 -2.46 16.18
CA THR A 602 -15.71 -2.24 16.45
C THR A 602 -15.52 -1.16 17.51
N LEU A 603 -16.19 -0.02 17.35
CA LEU A 603 -16.06 1.12 18.24
C LEU A 603 -16.42 0.77 19.71
N PRO A 604 -17.61 0.25 20.04
CA PRO A 604 -17.96 -0.05 21.43
C PRO A 604 -17.08 -1.15 22.06
N LEU A 605 -16.61 -2.13 21.27
CA LEU A 605 -15.67 -3.16 21.76
C LEU A 605 -14.31 -2.56 22.13
N VAL A 606 -13.75 -1.70 21.25
CA VAL A 606 -12.47 -1.02 21.47
C VAL A 606 -12.56 -0.08 22.68
N GLU A 607 -13.65 0.71 22.77
CA GLU A 607 -13.91 1.61 23.89
C GLU A 607 -13.98 0.84 25.21
N THR A 608 -14.70 -0.29 25.25
CA THR A 608 -14.80 -1.14 26.44
C THR A 608 -13.43 -1.60 26.92
N LEU A 609 -12.62 -2.17 26.02
CA LEU A 609 -11.27 -2.62 26.33
C LEU A 609 -10.37 -1.47 26.78
N ARG A 610 -10.52 -0.28 26.17
CA ARG A 610 -9.78 0.92 26.57
C ARG A 610 -10.15 1.37 27.97
N VAL A 611 -11.43 1.47 28.31
CA VAL A 611 -11.88 1.94 29.62
C VAL A 611 -11.37 1.03 30.72
N LEU A 612 -11.45 -0.29 30.53
CA LEU A 612 -10.90 -1.28 31.47
C LEU A 612 -9.37 -1.22 31.54
N ALA A 613 -8.69 -1.05 30.40
CA ALA A 613 -7.24 -0.88 30.40
C ALA A 613 -6.80 0.37 31.18
N ILE A 614 -7.48 1.50 30.96
CA ILE A 614 -7.23 2.76 31.66
C ILE A 614 -7.48 2.61 33.17
N SER A 615 -8.58 1.95 33.58
CA SER A 615 -8.91 1.78 35.00
C SER A 615 -7.87 0.95 35.75
N ARG A 616 -7.13 0.09 35.05
CA ARG A 616 -6.08 -0.79 35.60
C ARG A 616 -4.65 -0.35 35.28
N GLY A 617 -4.49 0.82 34.65
CA GLY A 617 -3.17 1.35 34.30
C GLY A 617 -2.41 0.50 33.26
N ILE A 618 -3.13 -0.24 32.42
CA ILE A 618 -2.54 -1.03 31.33
C ILE A 618 -2.10 -0.07 30.22
N ALA A 619 -0.82 -0.14 29.86
CA ALA A 619 -0.20 0.74 28.86
C ALA A 619 -0.45 0.30 27.40
N GLU A 620 -1.01 -0.90 27.21
CA GLU A 620 -1.33 -1.44 25.89
C GLU A 620 -2.33 -0.57 25.14
N ARG A 621 -2.13 -0.43 23.82
CA ARG A 621 -2.97 0.41 22.94
C ARG A 621 -3.92 -0.43 22.07
N GLY A 622 -3.40 -1.49 21.45
CA GLY A 622 -4.19 -2.38 20.59
C GLY A 622 -5.19 -3.20 21.40
N SER A 623 -6.38 -3.42 20.86
CA SER A 623 -7.47 -4.15 21.51
C SER A 623 -7.09 -5.59 21.84
N ALA A 624 -6.35 -6.29 20.98
CA ALA A 624 -5.90 -7.65 21.27
C ALA A 624 -4.95 -7.68 22.48
N ALA A 625 -3.94 -6.79 22.50
CA ALA A 625 -2.99 -6.69 23.61
C ALA A 625 -3.68 -6.25 24.91
N ARG A 626 -4.64 -5.33 24.84
CA ARG A 626 -5.48 -4.94 25.99
C ARG A 626 -6.29 -6.11 26.52
N ALA A 627 -6.98 -6.84 25.66
CA ALA A 627 -7.80 -7.98 26.06
C ALA A 627 -6.93 -9.06 26.74
N ALA A 628 -5.75 -9.36 26.20
CA ALA A 628 -4.80 -10.30 26.79
C ALA A 628 -4.31 -9.82 28.18
N ALA A 629 -3.88 -8.55 28.29
CA ALA A 629 -3.41 -7.97 29.55
C ALA A 629 -4.52 -7.85 30.61
N LEU A 630 -5.78 -7.69 30.20
CA LEU A 630 -6.94 -7.67 31.09
C LEU A 630 -7.31 -9.09 31.54
N ALA A 631 -7.29 -10.08 30.64
CA ALA A 631 -7.73 -11.44 30.92
C ALA A 631 -6.88 -12.19 31.96
N ILE A 632 -5.63 -11.77 32.17
CA ILE A 632 -4.75 -12.35 33.20
C ILE A 632 -5.00 -11.81 34.61
N ARG A 633 -5.92 -10.85 34.78
CA ARG A 633 -6.21 -10.25 36.09
C ARG A 633 -7.40 -10.94 36.75
N ASP A 634 -7.25 -11.26 38.04
CA ASP A 634 -8.30 -11.93 38.83
C ASP A 634 -9.57 -11.07 39.00
N ASP A 635 -9.43 -9.75 38.95
CA ASP A 635 -10.50 -8.75 39.07
C ASP A 635 -11.15 -8.39 37.72
N ILE A 636 -10.90 -9.17 36.66
CA ILE A 636 -11.54 -9.02 35.34
C ILE A 636 -12.32 -10.29 34.98
N PRO A 637 -13.59 -10.16 34.58
CA PRO A 637 -14.35 -11.31 34.08
C PRO A 637 -13.68 -11.96 32.86
N PRO A 638 -13.62 -13.31 32.77
CA PRO A 638 -13.01 -14.01 31.63
C PRO A 638 -13.64 -13.65 30.27
N GLU A 639 -14.87 -13.16 30.26
CA GLU A 639 -15.55 -12.71 29.05
C GLU A 639 -14.95 -11.44 28.42
N VAL A 640 -14.19 -10.64 29.16
CA VAL A 640 -13.45 -9.49 28.61
C VAL A 640 -12.37 -9.95 27.63
N GLY A 641 -11.73 -11.10 27.89
CA GLY A 641 -10.76 -11.69 26.96
C GLY A 641 -11.37 -11.99 25.58
N ARG A 642 -12.63 -12.45 25.55
CA ARG A 642 -13.37 -12.73 24.31
C ARG A 642 -13.63 -11.49 23.45
N LEU A 643 -13.64 -10.29 24.05
CA LEU A 643 -13.82 -9.05 23.27
C LEU A 643 -12.65 -8.83 22.30
N GLY A 644 -11.44 -9.30 22.63
CA GLY A 644 -10.30 -9.26 21.70
C GLY A 644 -10.53 -10.13 20.46
N GLU A 645 -11.09 -11.33 20.65
CA GLU A 645 -11.46 -12.24 19.56
C GLU A 645 -12.57 -11.63 18.68
N ASP A 646 -13.54 -10.95 19.30
CA ASP A 646 -14.61 -10.25 18.59
C ASP A 646 -14.07 -9.14 17.70
N VAL A 647 -13.14 -8.32 18.21
CA VAL A 647 -12.47 -7.28 17.41
C VAL A 647 -11.70 -7.91 16.26
N ALA A 648 -10.98 -9.00 16.48
CA ALA A 648 -10.23 -9.70 15.44
C ALA A 648 -11.16 -10.25 14.33
N MET A 649 -12.31 -10.81 14.72
CA MET A 649 -13.31 -11.32 13.78
C MET A 649 -13.92 -10.18 12.94
N VAL A 650 -14.31 -9.07 13.57
CA VAL A 650 -14.86 -7.92 12.86
C VAL A 650 -13.82 -7.34 11.89
N THR A 651 -12.57 -7.19 12.34
CA THR A 651 -11.45 -6.72 11.52
C THR A 651 -11.25 -7.60 10.28
N ARG A 652 -11.28 -8.93 10.45
CA ARG A 652 -11.20 -9.89 9.34
C ARG A 652 -12.31 -9.69 8.31
N LEU A 653 -13.56 -9.53 8.76
CA LEU A 653 -14.71 -9.35 7.87
C LEU A 653 -14.63 -8.03 7.10
N VAL A 654 -14.28 -6.94 7.79
CA VAL A 654 -14.11 -5.61 7.16
C VAL A 654 -12.97 -5.64 6.15
N LEU A 655 -11.81 -6.18 6.51
CA LEU A 655 -10.68 -6.29 5.59
C LEU A 655 -11.05 -7.15 4.37
N ARG A 656 -11.79 -8.25 4.57
CA ARG A 656 -12.27 -9.08 3.46
C ARG A 656 -13.11 -8.29 2.48
N GLN A 657 -14.07 -7.52 2.99
CA GLN A 657 -14.93 -6.68 2.19
C GLN A 657 -14.16 -5.55 1.49
N GLN A 658 -13.23 -4.88 2.18
CA GLN A 658 -12.48 -3.77 1.59
C GLN A 658 -11.63 -4.22 0.40
N ILE A 659 -10.95 -5.37 0.52
CA ILE A 659 -10.21 -5.95 -0.61
C ILE A 659 -11.15 -6.30 -1.77
N ALA A 660 -12.33 -6.86 -1.49
CA ALA A 660 -13.31 -7.19 -2.52
C ALA A 660 -13.90 -5.93 -3.19
N ASP A 661 -14.15 -4.87 -2.41
CA ASP A 661 -14.61 -3.59 -2.91
C ASP A 661 -13.56 -2.94 -3.82
N ILE A 662 -12.30 -2.91 -3.40
CA ILE A 662 -11.18 -2.38 -4.19
C ILE A 662 -11.02 -3.16 -5.50
N ALA A 663 -11.06 -4.50 -5.45
CA ALA A 663 -11.01 -5.34 -6.65
C ALA A 663 -12.18 -5.03 -7.61
N ALA A 664 -13.37 -4.76 -7.06
CA ALA A 664 -14.55 -4.34 -7.82
C ALA A 664 -14.53 -2.85 -8.26
N GLY A 665 -13.48 -2.08 -7.95
CA GLY A 665 -13.39 -0.65 -8.26
C GLY A 665 -14.27 0.25 -7.38
N ARG A 666 -14.74 -0.26 -6.24
CA ARG A 666 -15.49 0.51 -5.24
C ARG A 666 -14.55 1.03 -4.16
N PRO A 667 -14.72 2.27 -3.68
CA PRO A 667 -13.96 2.78 -2.55
C PRO A 667 -14.14 1.87 -1.32
N PRO A 668 -13.06 1.52 -0.60
CA PRO A 668 -13.18 0.70 0.60
C PRO A 668 -13.93 1.47 1.68
N SER A 669 -14.70 0.75 2.50
CA SER A 669 -15.45 1.34 3.62
C SER A 669 -15.50 0.39 4.82
N ASN A 670 -16.15 0.82 5.90
CA ASN A 670 -16.43 -0.03 7.07
C ASN A 670 -17.78 -0.78 6.97
N LEU A 671 -18.41 -0.75 5.79
CA LEU A 671 -19.68 -1.40 5.52
C LEU A 671 -19.45 -2.79 4.92
N VAL A 672 -20.04 -3.83 5.50
CA VAL A 672 -19.92 -5.23 5.03
C VAL A 672 -21.24 -5.74 4.48
N GLU A 673 -21.20 -6.39 3.31
CA GLU A 673 -22.40 -6.94 2.67
C GLU A 673 -22.81 -8.27 3.32
N LEU A 674 -23.93 -8.27 4.05
CA LEU A 674 -24.32 -9.44 4.86
C LEU A 674 -24.62 -10.69 4.03
N ARG A 675 -25.04 -10.53 2.77
CA ARG A 675 -25.34 -11.65 1.85
C ARG A 675 -24.11 -12.45 1.45
N THR A 676 -22.92 -11.87 1.60
CA THR A 676 -21.63 -12.53 1.30
C THR A 676 -21.12 -13.37 2.47
N LEU A 677 -21.74 -13.25 3.65
CA LEU A 677 -21.34 -13.99 4.84
C LEU A 677 -21.97 -15.38 4.85
N SER A 678 -21.18 -16.38 5.26
CA SER A 678 -21.71 -17.71 5.54
C SER A 678 -22.69 -17.69 6.72
N SER A 679 -23.50 -18.75 6.86
CA SER A 679 -24.40 -18.92 8.01
C SER A 679 -23.65 -18.90 9.35
N ALA A 680 -22.44 -19.48 9.39
CA ALA A 680 -21.59 -19.49 10.58
C ALA A 680 -21.09 -18.06 10.92
N GLU A 681 -20.57 -17.32 9.94
CA GLU A 681 -20.14 -15.93 10.13
C GLU A 681 -21.29 -15.02 10.55
N THR A 682 -22.49 -15.22 9.96
CA THR A 682 -23.70 -14.50 10.34
C THR A 682 -24.11 -14.79 11.78
N GLY A 683 -24.01 -16.06 12.21
CA GLY A 683 -24.26 -16.46 13.60
C GLY A 683 -23.29 -15.79 14.58
N ILE A 684 -21.99 -15.82 14.27
CA ILE A 684 -20.94 -15.14 15.05
C ILE A 684 -21.22 -13.64 15.13
N LEU A 685 -21.52 -12.98 14.01
CA LEU A 685 -21.79 -11.55 13.96
C LEU A 685 -23.00 -11.16 14.83
N LYS A 686 -24.07 -11.95 14.81
CA LYS A 686 -25.24 -11.77 15.69
C LYS A 686 -24.89 -11.96 17.17
N ALA A 687 -24.00 -12.91 17.48
CA ALA A 687 -23.53 -13.12 18.84
C ALA A 687 -22.69 -11.94 19.35
N ILE A 688 -21.78 -11.41 18.53
CA ILE A 688 -21.00 -10.20 18.82
C ILE A 688 -21.94 -9.01 19.06
N SER A 689 -22.89 -8.79 18.15
CA SER A 689 -23.90 -7.73 18.28
C SER A 689 -24.71 -7.85 19.58
N GLY A 690 -25.08 -9.07 20.00
CA GLY A 690 -25.75 -9.31 21.28
C GLY A 690 -24.87 -9.18 22.53
N ARG A 691 -23.54 -9.26 22.38
CA ARG A 691 -22.60 -8.86 23.45
C ARG A 691 -22.49 -7.34 23.52
N VAL A 692 -22.42 -6.65 22.39
CA VAL A 692 -22.37 -5.17 22.33
C VAL A 692 -23.51 -4.54 23.11
N THR A 693 -24.73 -5.07 23.01
CA THR A 693 -25.90 -4.57 23.75
C THR A 693 -25.81 -4.72 25.29
N ARG A 694 -24.79 -5.41 25.80
CA ARG A 694 -24.59 -5.68 27.24
C ARG A 694 -23.25 -5.14 27.76
N LEU A 695 -22.48 -4.42 26.93
CA LEU A 695 -21.16 -3.91 27.31
C LEU A 695 -21.23 -2.89 28.45
N ASP A 696 -22.29 -2.09 28.54
CA ASP A 696 -22.49 -1.14 29.63
C ASP A 696 -22.63 -1.85 30.99
N THR A 697 -23.43 -2.92 31.04
CA THR A 697 -23.58 -3.76 32.23
C THR A 697 -22.24 -4.40 32.60
N LEU A 698 -21.56 -5.01 31.63
CA LEU A 698 -20.23 -5.60 31.83
C LEU A 698 -19.23 -4.57 32.39
N LEU A 699 -19.16 -3.37 31.79
CA LEU A 699 -18.29 -2.30 32.23
C LEU A 699 -18.63 -1.82 33.64
N THR A 700 -19.90 -1.58 33.91
CA THR A 700 -20.37 -1.10 35.22
C THR A 700 -20.08 -2.10 36.32
N ASP A 701 -20.40 -3.38 36.10
CA ASP A 701 -20.14 -4.45 37.06
C ASP A 701 -18.63 -4.66 37.27
N THR A 702 -17.82 -4.59 36.22
CA THR A 702 -16.36 -4.77 36.34
C THR A 702 -15.66 -3.58 37.02
N LEU A 703 -16.17 -2.36 36.83
CA LEU A 703 -15.57 -1.15 37.38
C LEU A 703 -16.01 -0.84 38.81
N PHE A 704 -17.23 -1.23 39.18
CA PHE A 704 -17.88 -0.79 40.42
C PHE A 704 -18.53 -1.91 41.24
N GLY A 705 -18.52 -3.14 40.75
CA GLY A 705 -19.06 -4.32 41.44
C GLY A 705 -18.13 -4.95 42.45
#